data_AF-A0A2E1JFN7-F1
#
_entry.id   AF-A0A2E1JFN7-F1
#
_cell.length_a   1.000
_cell.length_b   1.000
_cell.length_c   1.000
_cell.angle_alpha   90.00
_cell.angle_beta   90.00
_cell.angle_gamma   90.00
#
_symmetry.space_group_name_H-M   'P 1'
#
loop_
_entity.id
_entity.type
_entity.pdbx_description
1 polymer ?
#
loop_
_entity_poly.entity_id
_entity_poly.type
_entity_poly.pdbx_seq_one_letter_code
_entity_poly.pdbx_strand_id
1 'polypeptide(L)'
;MKDSNKISKKSSSDSKNPVKNTIPEMPKDKRTKAYKDWVKQYGNEISDSKMIPEMPKDKRTKAYKDWVKQYGNEKIPSKKTSTKDEAIRIKSSEVKKTKPKVKKDNLEELINSFIDFVNSEEWFHKRKEIEGLKTRINLSLKKTDSDSEESRKLKSSFFQTLKNYSSKKRKYFNELSTNQQENLLKRQELIEKIKDLIVVDENSNKLYSKFKVLKEEWHNTGQVPITERNNIWETYRHHVGKFYDFLHLNRDLRDLDYKHNYEEKLKIIERAEQLDKIDDIVKASRDLNDLHRLWKNELGPVAREFSNDLWTRFQAASHKIHSKRQDFQKEISNVQQVNFEKKQNVIVRMKELTSTIPNSHSEWQNKIKDFEKLKTEFQNIKNLQRNKNKKSWNDFRIATKAFNTLKNDFYKNQKKELKKSIDLKKNLIQEVKNIIEKNKISENSKRVKVIQEEWKKVGYLPRKISNSLWDEFKPIVNRYYDILKSGAINLNADEQKTYDKRSKFIDKIKFSKKKSTPDEIRETFNSLILEWNEMEEVNQNSSNILNNNLQKKISSIIKSLDMETNEKNNLIFDFELELSKANPEEINKKIQFINRKISDLEDESNQIQNNLEFFSNSSSDNPLFKNISSKIDSINEKVEFWRQRLRKVKKV
;
A
#
# COMPACT_ATOMS: atom_id res chain seq x y z
N MET A 1 -59.25 19.07 23.46
CA MET A 1 -59.99 20.35 23.57
C MET A 1 -59.90 21.00 22.20
N LYS A 2 -60.97 20.93 21.39
CA LYS A 2 -61.98 22.00 21.22
C LYS A 2 -61.30 23.29 20.75
N ASP A 3 -61.41 23.60 19.47
CA ASP A 3 -62.37 24.60 18.93
C ASP A 3 -61.96 26.02 19.36
N SER A 4 -61.95 27.08 18.56
CA SER A 4 -62.42 27.36 17.21
C SER A 4 -62.19 28.88 16.97
N ASN A 5 -62.35 29.30 15.72
CA ASN A 5 -62.71 30.64 15.26
C ASN A 5 -61.65 31.76 15.28
N LYS A 6 -61.20 32.33 14.15
CA LYS A 6 -61.84 33.08 13.02
C LYS A 6 -61.91 34.61 13.26
N ILE A 7 -61.28 35.33 12.32
CA ILE A 7 -61.65 36.65 11.70
C ILE A 7 -60.78 37.89 12.04
N SER A 8 -59.80 38.12 11.14
CA SER A 8 -59.61 39.25 10.19
C SER A 8 -59.07 40.65 10.57
N LYS A 9 -58.24 41.12 9.60
CA LYS A 9 -57.73 42.48 9.24
C LYS A 9 -56.42 42.91 9.93
N LYS A 10 -55.36 43.39 9.26
CA LYS A 10 -55.02 43.67 7.84
C LYS A 10 -53.50 43.96 7.80
N SER A 11 -52.73 43.44 6.83
CA SER A 11 -51.68 44.18 6.07
C SER A 11 -50.92 43.27 5.08
N SER A 12 -50.98 43.66 3.80
CA SER A 12 -49.98 43.54 2.72
C SER A 12 -49.54 42.19 2.11
N SER A 13 -49.99 42.01 0.86
CA SER A 13 -49.20 41.62 -0.33
C SER A 13 -48.85 40.14 -0.59
N ASP A 14 -49.76 39.48 -1.33
CA ASP A 14 -49.50 38.33 -2.19
C ASP A 14 -48.61 38.66 -3.41
N SER A 15 -47.77 37.70 -3.81
CA SER A 15 -47.82 37.00 -5.12
C SER A 15 -46.47 36.69 -5.79
N LYS A 16 -46.25 35.38 -5.95
CA LYS A 16 -45.77 34.63 -7.12
C LYS A 16 -44.61 35.20 -7.97
N ASN A 17 -43.51 34.45 -7.88
CA ASN A 17 -42.44 34.20 -8.86
C ASN A 17 -42.69 34.65 -10.31
N PRO A 18 -41.78 35.46 -10.89
CA PRO A 18 -41.59 35.55 -12.32
C PRO A 18 -40.56 34.52 -12.81
N VAL A 19 -41.00 33.84 -13.85
CA VAL A 19 -40.30 32.90 -14.75
C VAL A 19 -39.00 33.49 -15.29
N LYS A 20 -37.93 32.68 -15.36
CA LYS A 20 -36.83 32.87 -16.33
C LYS A 20 -36.96 31.80 -17.42
N ASN A 21 -37.35 32.24 -18.60
CA ASN A 21 -37.43 31.45 -19.83
C ASN A 21 -36.07 30.83 -20.15
N THR A 22 -36.02 29.50 -20.22
CA THR A 22 -34.89 28.77 -20.78
C THR A 22 -35.41 27.89 -21.92
N ILE A 23 -34.80 28.01 -23.10
CA ILE A 23 -35.14 27.20 -24.26
C ILE A 23 -34.75 25.74 -23.95
N PRO A 24 -35.65 24.76 -24.10
CA PRO A 24 -35.34 23.35 -23.89
C PRO A 24 -34.24 22.86 -24.86
N GLU A 25 -33.40 21.93 -24.43
CA GLU A 25 -32.32 21.36 -25.25
C GLU A 25 -32.86 20.69 -26.53
N MET A 26 -32.25 20.96 -27.68
CA MET A 26 -32.72 20.47 -28.98
C MET A 26 -32.61 18.94 -29.08
N PRO A 27 -33.71 18.21 -29.39
CA PRO A 27 -33.67 16.77 -29.58
C PRO A 27 -32.70 16.35 -30.70
N LYS A 28 -31.91 15.28 -30.47
CA LYS A 28 -30.83 14.87 -31.38
C LYS A 28 -31.31 14.16 -32.64
N ASP A 29 -32.50 13.54 -32.61
CA ASP A 29 -33.03 12.76 -33.73
C ASP A 29 -34.07 13.55 -34.53
N LYS A 30 -33.71 13.90 -35.77
CA LYS A 30 -34.48 14.74 -36.68
C LYS A 30 -35.79 14.12 -37.19
N ARG A 31 -35.96 12.81 -37.04
CA ARG A 31 -37.17 12.09 -37.50
C ARG A 31 -38.28 12.06 -36.45
N THR A 32 -37.98 12.43 -35.21
CA THR A 32 -38.94 12.37 -34.10
C THR A 32 -39.92 13.55 -34.12
N LYS A 33 -41.13 13.31 -33.61
CA LYS A 33 -42.17 14.35 -33.46
C LYS A 33 -41.70 15.49 -32.54
N ALA A 34 -40.95 15.14 -31.49
CA ALA A 34 -40.34 16.11 -30.56
C ALA A 34 -39.37 17.09 -31.25
N TYR A 35 -38.56 16.64 -32.22
CA TYR A 35 -37.70 17.55 -32.99
C TYR A 35 -38.50 18.49 -33.90
N LYS A 36 -39.52 17.96 -34.59
CA LYS A 36 -40.38 18.77 -35.46
C LYS A 36 -41.17 19.82 -34.67
N ASP A 37 -41.66 19.46 -33.49
CA ASP A 37 -42.40 20.36 -32.60
C ASP A 37 -41.46 21.43 -32.00
N TRP A 38 -40.22 21.05 -31.64
CA TRP A 38 -39.19 22.00 -31.18
C TRP A 38 -38.80 23.01 -32.27
N VAL A 39 -38.58 22.55 -33.51
CA VAL A 39 -38.28 23.42 -34.66
C VAL A 39 -39.47 24.34 -34.98
N LYS A 40 -40.71 23.88 -34.82
CA LYS A 40 -41.91 24.69 -35.05
C LYS A 40 -42.10 25.79 -33.99
N GLN A 41 -41.68 25.55 -32.75
CA GLN A 41 -41.83 26.50 -31.64
C GLN A 41 -40.65 27.48 -31.51
N TYR A 42 -39.42 27.05 -31.81
CA TYR A 42 -38.21 27.85 -31.57
C TYR A 42 -37.40 28.16 -32.85
N GLY A 43 -37.85 27.68 -34.02
CA GLY A 43 -37.12 27.79 -35.29
C GLY A 43 -37.12 29.17 -35.95
N ASN A 44 -37.98 30.10 -35.53
CA ASN A 44 -38.10 31.43 -36.15
C ASN A 44 -37.23 32.52 -35.46
N GLU A 45 -36.56 32.24 -34.34
CA GLU A 45 -35.70 33.21 -33.63
C GLU A 45 -34.20 33.03 -33.93
N ILE A 46 -33.83 32.18 -34.90
CA ILE A 46 -32.44 32.03 -35.35
C ILE A 46 -32.38 32.30 -36.86
N SER A 47 -32.56 33.56 -37.25
CA SER A 47 -32.25 34.03 -38.59
C SER A 47 -31.44 35.32 -38.50
N ASP A 48 -30.12 35.17 -38.51
CA ASP A 48 -29.23 36.02 -39.31
C ASP A 48 -27.80 35.47 -39.26
N SER A 49 -27.50 34.58 -40.20
CA SER A 49 -26.16 34.55 -40.79
C SER A 49 -26.28 33.95 -42.19
N LYS A 50 -26.10 34.78 -43.23
CA LYS A 50 -25.67 34.29 -44.54
C LYS A 50 -24.26 33.72 -44.37
N MET A 51 -24.15 32.46 -43.96
CA MET A 51 -22.88 31.76 -43.99
C MET A 51 -22.67 31.16 -45.38
N ILE A 52 -21.67 31.70 -46.08
CA ILE A 52 -21.11 31.08 -47.28
C ILE A 52 -20.66 29.66 -46.90
N PRO A 53 -21.08 28.61 -47.64
CA PRO A 53 -20.65 27.25 -47.36
C PRO A 53 -19.12 27.12 -47.39
N GLU A 54 -18.56 26.22 -46.58
CA GLU A 54 -17.11 26.00 -46.50
C GLU A 54 -16.55 25.56 -47.87
N MET A 55 -15.48 26.22 -48.34
CA MET A 55 -14.90 25.98 -49.66
C MET A 55 -14.42 24.51 -49.80
N PRO A 56 -14.87 23.75 -50.81
CA PRO A 56 -14.43 22.38 -51.02
C PRO A 56 -12.90 22.31 -51.18
N LYS A 57 -12.24 21.38 -50.47
CA LYS A 57 -10.77 21.31 -50.38
C LYS A 57 -10.09 20.85 -51.68
N ASP A 58 -10.80 20.11 -52.53
CA ASP A 58 -10.25 19.56 -53.78
C ASP A 58 -10.66 20.40 -55.00
N LYS A 59 -9.67 21.09 -55.56
CA LYS A 59 -9.83 22.04 -56.68
C LYS A 59 -10.27 21.41 -58.00
N ARG A 60 -10.20 20.08 -58.13
CA ARG A 60 -10.59 19.36 -59.34
C ARG A 60 -12.05 18.94 -59.36
N THR A 61 -12.76 19.04 -58.24
CA THR A 61 -14.16 18.62 -58.13
C THR A 61 -15.14 19.63 -58.73
N LYS A 62 -16.28 19.14 -59.24
CA LYS A 62 -17.37 19.97 -59.77
C LYS A 62 -17.92 20.93 -58.70
N ALA A 63 -17.99 20.45 -57.46
CA ALA A 63 -18.40 21.26 -56.30
C ALA A 63 -17.50 22.47 -56.04
N TYR A 64 -16.18 22.37 -56.24
CA TYR A 64 -15.27 23.51 -56.11
C TYR A 64 -15.49 24.54 -57.22
N LYS A 65 -15.65 24.08 -58.47
CA LYS A 65 -15.90 24.97 -59.62
C LYS A 65 -17.22 25.71 -59.48
N ASP A 66 -18.27 25.04 -59.00
CA ASP A 66 -19.59 25.64 -58.78
C ASP A 66 -19.56 26.64 -57.60
N TRP A 67 -18.79 26.35 -56.54
CA TRP A 67 -18.59 27.26 -55.42
C TRP A 67 -17.84 28.55 -55.84
N VAL A 68 -16.76 28.41 -56.62
CA VAL A 68 -15.99 29.56 -57.14
C VAL A 68 -16.84 30.41 -58.09
N LYS A 69 -17.74 29.80 -58.86
CA LYS A 69 -18.65 30.50 -59.78
C LYS A 69 -19.74 31.30 -59.05
N GLN A 70 -20.15 30.88 -57.86
CA GLN A 70 -21.20 31.54 -57.07
C GLN A 70 -20.68 32.57 -56.06
N TYR A 71 -19.47 32.38 -55.50
CA TYR A 71 -18.97 33.20 -54.40
C TYR A 71 -17.60 33.87 -54.68
N GLY A 72 -17.05 33.71 -55.88
CA GLY A 72 -15.67 34.12 -56.22
C GLY A 72 -15.39 35.62 -56.33
N ASN A 73 -16.40 36.49 -56.31
CA ASN A 73 -16.23 37.93 -56.61
C ASN A 73 -16.35 38.89 -55.41
N GLU A 74 -16.59 38.43 -54.18
CA GLU A 74 -16.67 39.31 -53.00
C GLU A 74 -15.38 39.27 -52.16
N LYS A 75 -14.78 40.44 -51.92
CA LYS A 75 -13.57 40.61 -51.08
C LYS A 75 -13.93 40.51 -49.59
N ILE A 76 -13.30 39.57 -48.86
CA ILE A 76 -13.46 39.38 -47.41
C ILE A 76 -12.18 39.85 -46.67
N PRO A 77 -12.31 40.55 -45.51
CA PRO A 77 -11.18 41.05 -44.74
C PRO A 77 -10.52 39.98 -43.85
N SER A 78 -9.22 40.18 -43.60
CA SER A 78 -8.31 39.25 -42.94
C SER A 78 -8.49 39.15 -41.42
N LYS A 79 -8.56 37.92 -40.88
CA LYS A 79 -7.78 37.53 -39.68
C LYS A 79 -7.74 36.01 -39.41
N LYS A 80 -6.49 35.54 -39.28
CA LYS A 80 -5.98 34.44 -38.44
C LYS A 80 -6.56 33.03 -38.63
N THR A 81 -5.90 32.28 -39.48
CA THR A 81 -5.88 30.81 -39.46
C THR A 81 -5.05 30.27 -38.31
N SER A 82 -5.63 29.30 -37.61
CA SER A 82 -4.91 28.26 -36.89
C SER A 82 -5.36 26.92 -37.48
N THR A 83 -4.42 26.14 -38.00
CA THR A 83 -4.43 24.66 -38.14
C THR A 83 -3.04 24.29 -38.62
N LYS A 84 -2.27 23.56 -37.80
CA LYS A 84 -2.11 22.10 -37.87
C LYS A 84 -1.52 21.65 -39.22
N ASP A 85 -0.20 21.65 -39.28
CA ASP A 85 0.54 20.68 -40.10
C ASP A 85 0.60 19.34 -39.38
N GLU A 86 0.25 18.31 -40.16
CA GLU A 86 0.79 16.97 -40.04
C GLU A 86 2.32 17.01 -40.15
N ALA A 87 3.01 16.54 -39.11
CA ALA A 87 4.42 16.19 -39.19
C ALA A 87 4.67 14.85 -38.49
N ILE A 88 4.80 13.83 -39.35
CA ILE A 88 5.84 12.79 -39.34
C ILE A 88 6.73 12.81 -38.09
N ARG A 89 6.50 11.86 -37.19
CA ARG A 89 7.37 11.58 -36.04
C ARG A 89 8.63 10.85 -36.48
N ILE A 90 9.70 11.62 -36.62
CA ILE A 90 11.07 11.13 -36.49
C ILE A 90 11.30 10.75 -35.01
N LYS A 91 11.78 9.51 -34.82
CA LYS A 91 12.07 8.89 -33.52
C LYS A 91 13.22 9.64 -32.83
N SER A 92 12.93 10.32 -31.73
CA SER A 92 13.90 10.61 -30.67
C SER A 92 13.40 10.01 -29.35
N SER A 93 14.34 9.43 -28.62
CA SER A 93 14.22 8.54 -27.47
C SER A 93 13.29 9.03 -26.34
N GLU A 94 12.17 8.34 -26.15
CA GLU A 94 11.34 8.46 -24.95
C GLU A 94 11.92 7.62 -23.80
N VAL A 95 12.59 8.36 -22.91
CA VAL A 95 12.87 8.01 -21.52
C VAL A 95 11.60 7.51 -20.82
N LYS A 96 11.78 6.46 -20.01
CA LYS A 96 10.76 5.73 -19.27
C LYS A 96 9.98 6.65 -18.33
N LYS A 97 8.65 6.72 -18.46
CA LYS A 97 7.74 7.24 -17.42
C LYS A 97 7.59 6.19 -16.31
N THR A 98 8.49 6.23 -15.33
CA THR A 98 8.22 5.70 -13.98
C THR A 98 7.46 6.78 -13.21
N LYS A 99 6.27 6.47 -12.69
CA LYS A 99 5.62 7.32 -11.68
C LYS A 99 6.51 7.30 -10.43
N PRO A 100 7.10 8.43 -10.00
CA PRO A 100 7.72 8.46 -8.69
C PRO A 100 6.61 8.54 -7.64
N LYS A 101 6.73 7.73 -6.58
CA LYS A 101 6.00 7.95 -5.33
C LYS A 101 6.35 9.37 -4.87
N VAL A 102 5.35 10.23 -4.79
CA VAL A 102 5.47 11.62 -4.36
C VAL A 102 5.81 11.61 -2.87
N LYS A 103 7.07 11.88 -2.53
CA LYS A 103 7.39 12.54 -1.27
C LYS A 103 6.68 13.89 -1.30
N LYS A 104 6.16 14.35 -0.16
CA LYS A 104 5.65 15.72 0.01
C LYS A 104 6.85 16.65 -0.17
N ASP A 105 7.20 16.97 -1.40
CA ASP A 105 8.21 17.98 -1.70
C ASP A 105 7.56 19.33 -1.36
N ASN A 106 8.24 20.14 -0.54
CA ASN A 106 7.75 21.45 -0.16
C ASN A 106 7.62 22.32 -1.43
N LEU A 107 6.49 23.05 -1.54
CA LEU A 107 6.19 23.89 -2.71
C LEU A 107 7.30 24.93 -2.95
N GLU A 108 7.95 25.36 -1.87
CA GLU A 108 9.09 26.27 -1.87
C GLU A 108 10.35 25.66 -2.50
N GLU A 109 10.71 24.41 -2.19
CA GLU A 109 11.85 23.71 -2.81
C GLU A 109 11.66 23.50 -4.32
N LEU A 110 10.43 23.22 -4.74
CA LEU A 110 10.10 23.08 -6.16
C LEU A 110 10.23 24.41 -6.91
N ILE A 111 9.87 25.52 -6.28
CA ILE A 111 9.99 26.85 -6.88
C ILE A 111 11.46 27.29 -6.90
N ASN A 112 12.22 27.10 -5.82
CA ASN A 112 13.64 27.45 -5.78
C ASN A 112 14.45 26.65 -6.81
N SER A 113 14.22 25.33 -6.92
CA SER A 113 14.86 24.54 -7.99
C SER A 113 14.46 25.01 -9.39
N PHE A 114 13.20 25.42 -9.60
CA PHE A 114 12.76 26.00 -10.88
C PHE A 114 13.48 27.32 -11.20
N ILE A 115 13.68 28.18 -10.19
CA ILE A 115 14.44 29.44 -10.32
C ILE A 115 15.89 29.13 -10.70
N ASP A 116 16.53 28.20 -9.99
CA ASP A 116 17.93 27.81 -10.23
C ASP A 116 18.14 27.26 -11.64
N PHE A 117 17.24 26.38 -12.10
CA PHE A 117 17.33 25.82 -13.45
C PHE A 117 17.08 26.85 -14.56
N VAL A 118 16.19 27.81 -14.35
CA VAL A 118 15.91 28.90 -15.30
C VAL A 118 17.04 29.93 -15.34
N ASN A 119 17.73 30.13 -14.21
CA ASN A 119 18.84 31.06 -14.10
C ASN A 119 20.17 30.44 -14.53
N SER A 120 20.31 29.11 -14.52
CA SER A 120 21.50 28.43 -15.02
C SER A 120 21.79 28.71 -16.50
N GLU A 121 23.07 28.76 -16.87
CA GLU A 121 23.52 28.98 -18.25
C GLU A 121 23.08 27.81 -19.17
N GLU A 122 23.00 26.60 -18.63
CA GLU A 122 22.57 25.38 -19.33
C GLU A 122 21.04 25.17 -19.39
N TRP A 123 20.24 26.23 -19.25
CA TRP A 123 18.78 26.13 -19.22
C TRP A 123 18.21 25.36 -20.43
N PHE A 124 18.89 25.41 -21.58
CA PHE A 124 18.49 24.70 -22.80
C PHE A 124 18.59 23.18 -22.67
N HIS A 125 19.66 22.64 -22.07
CA HIS A 125 19.82 21.21 -21.83
C HIS A 125 18.82 20.70 -20.78
N LYS A 126 18.51 21.54 -19.79
CA LYS A 126 17.57 21.24 -18.70
C LYS A 126 16.11 21.58 -19.03
N ARG A 127 15.81 21.93 -20.29
CA ARG A 127 14.46 22.30 -20.77
C ARG A 127 13.37 21.29 -20.42
N LYS A 128 13.67 19.99 -20.50
CA LYS A 128 12.71 18.92 -20.15
C LYS A 128 12.41 18.89 -18.65
N GLU A 129 13.41 19.19 -17.83
CA GLU A 129 13.29 19.23 -16.37
C GLU A 129 12.54 20.47 -15.92
N ILE A 130 12.80 21.63 -16.54
CA ILE A 130 12.07 22.89 -16.33
C ILE A 130 10.58 22.73 -16.65
N GLU A 131 10.21 22.10 -17.78
CA GLU A 131 8.80 21.79 -18.10
C GLU A 131 8.20 20.76 -17.11
N GLY A 132 9.00 19.78 -16.68
CA GLY A 132 8.61 18.84 -15.63
C GLY A 132 8.32 19.52 -14.28
N LEU A 133 9.15 20.48 -13.87
CA LEU A 133 8.95 21.28 -12.66
C LEU A 133 7.75 22.21 -12.80
N LYS A 134 7.61 22.91 -13.93
CA LYS A 134 6.44 23.74 -14.23
C LYS A 134 5.12 22.96 -14.11
N THR A 135 5.06 21.73 -14.64
CA THR A 135 3.84 20.91 -14.51
C THR A 135 3.59 20.46 -13.06
N ARG A 136 4.64 20.10 -12.31
CA ARG A 136 4.53 19.75 -10.88
C ARG A 136 4.09 20.92 -10.01
N ILE A 137 4.69 22.10 -10.21
CA ILE A 137 4.35 23.34 -9.49
C ILE A 137 2.90 23.74 -9.80
N ASN A 138 2.48 23.73 -11.06
CA ASN A 138 1.08 24.02 -11.43
C ASN A 138 0.07 23.02 -10.84
N LEU A 139 0.44 21.74 -10.70
CA LEU A 139 -0.40 20.74 -10.04
C LEU A 139 -0.44 20.93 -8.53
N SER A 140 0.63 21.42 -7.92
CA SER A 140 0.67 21.74 -6.49
C SER A 140 -0.14 22.99 -6.17
N LEU A 141 0.01 24.05 -6.99
CA LEU A 141 -0.73 25.30 -6.89
C LEU A 141 -2.26 25.11 -7.05
N LYS A 142 -2.69 24.13 -7.86
CA LYS A 142 -4.12 23.77 -8.01
C LYS A 142 -4.73 23.04 -6.82
N LYS A 143 -3.91 22.53 -5.89
CA LYS A 143 -4.36 21.76 -4.71
C LYS A 143 -4.30 22.55 -3.42
N THR A 144 -3.61 23.69 -3.42
CA THR A 144 -3.43 24.56 -2.26
C THR A 144 -4.47 25.69 -2.30
N ASP A 145 -5.55 25.54 -1.53
CA ASP A 145 -6.60 26.56 -1.34
C ASP A 145 -6.28 27.55 -0.19
N SER A 146 -5.08 27.47 0.41
CA SER A 146 -4.66 28.36 1.49
C SER A 146 -4.04 29.65 0.95
N ASP A 147 -4.56 30.78 1.43
CA ASP A 147 -4.24 32.13 0.97
C ASP A 147 -3.24 32.82 1.91
N SER A 148 -2.15 32.12 2.27
CA SER A 148 -1.09 32.71 3.12
C SER A 148 -0.25 33.73 2.36
N GLU A 149 0.24 34.76 3.07
CA GLU A 149 1.13 35.82 2.55
C GLU A 149 2.36 35.24 1.82
N GLU A 150 2.95 34.18 2.40
CA GLU A 150 4.09 33.43 1.84
C GLU A 150 3.73 32.73 0.53
N SER A 151 2.53 32.14 0.45
CA SER A 151 2.04 31.49 -0.76
C SER A 151 1.85 32.49 -1.90
N ARG A 152 1.47 33.75 -1.61
CA ARG A 152 1.36 34.82 -2.63
C ARG A 152 2.73 35.27 -3.14
N LYS A 153 3.72 35.41 -2.25
CA LYS A 153 5.12 35.72 -2.62
C LYS A 153 5.73 34.62 -3.49
N LEU A 154 5.56 33.36 -3.11
CA LEU A 154 6.03 32.20 -3.89
C LEU A 154 5.35 32.10 -5.26
N LYS A 155 4.03 32.32 -5.34
CA LYS A 155 3.30 32.39 -6.62
C LYS A 155 3.85 33.51 -7.52
N SER A 156 4.05 34.70 -6.96
CA SER A 156 4.61 35.85 -7.70
C SER A 156 6.00 35.55 -8.27
N SER A 157 6.91 35.01 -7.45
CA SER A 157 8.26 34.62 -7.87
C SER A 157 8.24 33.56 -8.98
N PHE A 158 7.37 32.55 -8.87
CA PHE A 158 7.17 31.55 -9.91
C PHE A 158 6.67 32.14 -11.24
N PHE A 159 5.70 33.06 -11.22
CA PHE A 159 5.19 33.69 -12.44
C PHE A 159 6.20 34.64 -13.07
N GLN A 160 6.98 35.37 -12.27
CA GLN A 160 8.08 36.22 -12.76
C GLN A 160 9.17 35.40 -13.44
N THR A 161 9.59 34.29 -12.83
CA THR A 161 10.59 33.39 -13.41
C THR A 161 10.07 32.64 -14.63
N LEU A 162 8.77 32.32 -14.68
CA LEU A 162 8.11 31.79 -15.88
C LEU A 162 8.13 32.81 -17.04
N LYS A 163 7.90 34.09 -16.74
CA LYS A 163 7.97 35.18 -17.73
C LYS A 163 9.41 35.34 -18.25
N ASN A 164 10.41 35.30 -17.37
CA ASN A 164 11.83 35.33 -17.73
C ASN A 164 12.24 34.12 -18.58
N TYR A 165 11.84 32.91 -18.21
CA TYR A 165 12.07 31.71 -19.01
C TYR A 165 11.46 31.81 -20.42
N SER A 166 10.22 32.31 -20.51
CA SER A 166 9.54 32.52 -21.79
C SER A 166 10.27 33.53 -22.69
N SER A 167 10.77 34.63 -22.11
CA SER A 167 11.53 35.64 -22.85
C SER A 167 12.90 35.12 -23.30
N LYS A 168 13.67 34.45 -22.42
CA LYS A 168 14.93 33.77 -22.78
C LYS A 168 14.74 32.77 -23.91
N LYS A 169 13.70 31.94 -23.82
CA LYS A 169 13.36 30.96 -24.85
C LYS A 169 13.06 31.63 -26.19
N ARG A 170 12.27 32.71 -26.17
CA ARG A 170 11.94 33.46 -27.39
C ARG A 170 13.19 34.08 -28.01
N LYS A 171 14.08 34.69 -27.21
CA LYS A 171 15.34 35.26 -27.69
C LYS A 171 16.22 34.19 -28.35
N TYR A 172 16.45 33.06 -27.69
CA TYR A 172 17.26 31.96 -28.23
C TYR A 172 16.72 31.40 -29.56
N PHE A 173 15.41 31.16 -29.66
CA PHE A 173 14.84 30.66 -30.92
C PHE A 173 14.83 31.73 -32.02
N ASN A 174 14.71 33.01 -31.66
CA ASN A 174 14.84 34.10 -32.62
C ASN A 174 16.30 34.19 -33.12
N GLU A 175 17.30 34.18 -32.23
CA GLU A 175 18.73 34.18 -32.56
C GLU A 175 19.12 32.96 -33.42
N LEU A 176 18.59 31.77 -33.09
CA LEU A 176 18.81 30.58 -33.91
C LEU A 176 18.20 30.74 -35.30
N SER A 177 17.00 31.32 -35.40
CA SER A 177 16.32 31.57 -36.67
C SER A 177 17.05 32.61 -37.51
N THR A 178 17.55 33.69 -36.89
CA THR A 178 18.33 34.72 -37.60
C THR A 178 19.66 34.14 -38.06
N ASN A 179 20.37 33.39 -37.22
CA ASN A 179 21.62 32.72 -37.62
C ASN A 179 21.39 31.72 -38.78
N GLN A 180 20.27 30.98 -38.76
CA GLN A 180 19.89 30.09 -39.85
C GLN A 180 19.61 30.86 -41.15
N GLN A 181 18.91 32.00 -41.07
CA GLN A 181 18.67 32.87 -42.23
C GLN A 181 19.95 33.52 -42.77
N GLU A 182 20.85 33.95 -41.89
CA GLU A 182 22.17 34.46 -42.31
C GLU A 182 23.01 33.38 -42.99
N ASN A 183 23.00 32.15 -42.46
CA ASN A 183 23.67 31.02 -43.11
C ASN A 183 23.05 30.67 -44.47
N LEU A 184 21.73 30.79 -44.59
CA LEU A 184 21.00 30.60 -45.84
C LEU A 184 21.47 31.62 -46.88
N LEU A 185 21.53 32.91 -46.53
CA LEU A 185 22.03 33.97 -47.40
C LEU A 185 23.49 33.72 -47.80
N LYS A 186 24.37 33.40 -46.84
CA LYS A 186 25.77 33.03 -47.12
C LYS A 186 25.87 31.87 -48.10
N ARG A 187 25.04 30.83 -47.94
CA ARG A 187 25.02 29.70 -48.88
C ARG A 187 24.53 30.09 -50.27
N GLN A 188 23.52 30.95 -50.38
CA GLN A 188 23.07 31.49 -51.66
C GLN A 188 24.18 32.32 -52.34
N GLU A 189 24.85 33.20 -51.58
CA GLU A 189 25.99 33.97 -52.07
C GLU A 189 27.15 33.07 -52.55
N LEU A 190 27.46 32.01 -51.80
CA LEU A 190 28.47 31.03 -52.22
C LEU A 190 28.07 30.32 -53.52
N ILE A 191 26.80 30.00 -53.72
CA ILE A 191 26.31 29.40 -54.97
C ILE A 191 26.46 30.37 -56.14
N GLU A 192 26.12 31.65 -55.96
CA GLU A 192 26.32 32.67 -57.00
C GLU A 192 27.82 32.87 -57.29
N LYS A 193 28.68 32.92 -56.27
CA LYS A 193 30.15 32.96 -56.47
C LYS A 193 30.67 31.75 -57.26
N ILE A 194 30.17 30.54 -56.98
CA ILE A 194 30.54 29.32 -57.74
C ILE A 194 30.07 29.42 -59.19
N LYS A 195 28.89 30.00 -59.43
CA LYS A 195 28.34 30.23 -60.77
C LYS A 195 29.15 31.27 -61.54
N ASP A 196 29.60 32.34 -60.88
CA ASP A 196 30.42 33.39 -61.49
C ASP A 196 31.82 32.90 -61.89
N LEU A 197 32.38 31.93 -61.14
CA LEU A 197 33.67 31.30 -61.49
C LEU A 197 33.67 30.59 -62.86
N ILE A 198 32.50 30.27 -63.42
CA ILE A 198 32.36 29.62 -64.74
C ILE A 198 32.49 30.63 -65.88
N VAL A 199 32.27 31.92 -65.62
CA VAL A 199 32.23 32.98 -66.66
C VAL A 199 33.61 33.60 -66.90
N VAL A 200 34.56 33.43 -65.98
CA VAL A 200 35.88 34.08 -66.02
C VAL A 200 36.93 33.19 -66.69
N ASP A 201 37.48 33.65 -67.81
CA ASP A 201 38.53 32.97 -68.58
C ASP A 201 39.92 33.16 -67.92
N GLU A 202 40.08 32.57 -66.73
CA GLU A 202 41.32 32.56 -65.96
C GLU A 202 42.00 31.17 -65.99
N ASN A 203 43.32 31.14 -65.73
CA ASN A 203 44.12 29.92 -65.69
C ASN A 203 43.51 28.86 -64.74
N SER A 204 43.27 27.64 -65.25
CA SER A 204 42.40 26.63 -64.63
C SER A 204 42.85 26.17 -63.23
N ASN A 205 44.15 26.21 -62.94
CA ASN A 205 44.68 25.89 -61.61
C ASN A 205 44.30 26.95 -60.55
N LYS A 206 44.20 28.23 -60.93
CA LYS A 206 43.77 29.31 -60.02
C LYS A 206 42.26 29.25 -59.78
N LEU A 207 41.47 28.92 -60.80
CA LEU A 207 40.02 28.68 -60.67
C LEU A 207 39.73 27.53 -59.71
N TYR A 208 40.49 26.42 -59.80
CA TYR A 208 40.34 25.30 -58.89
C TYR A 208 40.68 25.66 -57.43
N SER A 209 41.77 26.42 -57.20
CA SER A 209 42.11 26.90 -55.86
C SER A 209 41.01 27.77 -55.26
N LYS A 210 40.46 28.72 -56.04
CA LYS A 210 39.31 29.56 -55.64
C LYS A 210 38.07 28.71 -55.34
N PHE A 211 37.77 27.73 -56.18
CA PHE A 211 36.65 26.80 -55.97
C PHE A 211 36.83 25.96 -54.71
N LYS A 212 38.05 25.49 -54.42
CA LYS A 212 38.37 24.75 -53.19
C LYS A 212 38.10 25.58 -51.94
N VAL A 213 38.48 26.86 -51.94
CA VAL A 213 38.16 27.79 -50.84
C VAL A 213 36.65 27.97 -50.69
N LEU A 214 35.90 28.16 -51.77
CA LEU A 214 34.43 28.27 -51.71
C LEU A 214 33.76 26.98 -51.22
N LYS A 215 34.32 25.82 -51.55
CA LYS A 215 33.86 24.51 -51.03
C LYS A 215 34.14 24.39 -49.53
N GLU A 216 35.32 24.80 -49.07
CA GLU A 216 35.65 24.83 -47.64
C GLU A 216 34.75 25.81 -46.88
N GLU A 217 34.51 27.01 -47.41
CA GLU A 217 33.57 27.99 -46.86
C GLU A 217 32.14 27.43 -46.79
N TRP A 218 31.69 26.72 -47.82
CA TRP A 218 30.40 26.03 -47.82
C TRP A 218 30.28 25.02 -46.67
N HIS A 219 31.31 24.21 -46.45
CA HIS A 219 31.34 23.25 -45.35
C HIS A 219 31.45 23.91 -43.97
N ASN A 220 32.09 25.08 -43.89
CA ASN A 220 32.19 25.88 -42.68
C ASN A 220 30.90 26.66 -42.35
N THR A 221 30.00 26.86 -43.33
CA THR A 221 28.69 27.49 -43.07
C THR A 221 27.80 26.61 -42.20
N GLY A 222 27.22 27.22 -41.16
CA GLY A 222 26.35 26.54 -40.20
C GLY A 222 25.03 26.02 -40.79
N GLN A 223 24.14 25.58 -39.90
CA GLN A 223 22.84 25.02 -40.31
C GLN A 223 21.93 26.07 -40.96
N VAL A 224 21.14 25.60 -41.93
CA VAL A 224 20.17 26.36 -42.72
C VAL A 224 18.75 25.89 -42.35
N PRO A 225 17.70 26.72 -42.55
CA PRO A 225 16.32 26.31 -42.32
C PRO A 225 15.97 25.00 -43.02
N ILE A 226 15.25 24.14 -42.31
CA ILE A 226 14.93 22.78 -42.76
C ILE A 226 14.14 22.78 -44.08
N THR A 227 13.31 23.80 -44.29
CA THR A 227 12.48 23.98 -45.48
C THR A 227 13.30 24.14 -46.75
N GLU A 228 14.44 24.83 -46.68
CA GLU A 228 15.25 25.20 -47.85
C GLU A 228 16.53 24.39 -47.98
N ARG A 229 16.89 23.63 -46.93
CA ARG A 229 18.12 22.82 -46.88
C ARG A 229 18.30 21.92 -48.11
N ASN A 230 17.23 21.26 -48.57
CA ASN A 230 17.32 20.34 -49.71
C ASN A 230 17.52 21.10 -51.01
N ASN A 231 16.73 22.15 -51.25
CA ASN A 231 16.81 22.97 -52.45
C ASN A 231 18.20 23.61 -52.60
N ILE A 232 18.72 24.18 -51.52
CA ILE A 232 20.05 24.81 -51.47
C ILE A 232 21.17 23.80 -51.73
N TRP A 233 21.02 22.58 -51.24
CA TRP A 233 21.98 21.52 -51.51
C TRP A 233 21.94 21.03 -52.96
N GLU A 234 20.74 20.91 -53.55
CA GLU A 234 20.56 20.53 -54.95
C GLU A 234 21.10 21.59 -55.91
N THR A 235 20.84 22.87 -55.64
CA THR A 235 21.39 23.97 -56.45
C THR A 235 22.91 24.05 -56.34
N TYR A 236 23.46 23.95 -55.12
CA TYR A 236 24.91 23.83 -54.93
C TYR A 236 25.49 22.65 -55.71
N ARG A 237 24.91 21.46 -55.58
CA ARG A 237 25.36 20.26 -56.31
C ARG A 237 25.31 20.45 -57.82
N HIS A 238 24.27 21.10 -58.34
CA HIS A 238 24.13 21.39 -59.76
C HIS A 238 25.21 22.34 -60.26
N HIS A 239 25.48 23.42 -59.54
CA HIS A 239 26.52 24.40 -59.91
C HIS A 239 27.93 23.85 -59.72
N VAL A 240 28.17 23.03 -58.69
CA VAL A 240 29.40 22.26 -58.53
C VAL A 240 29.58 21.29 -59.69
N GLY A 241 28.53 20.56 -60.08
CA GLY A 241 28.55 19.67 -61.23
C GLY A 241 28.92 20.42 -62.52
N LYS A 242 28.27 21.55 -62.78
CA LYS A 242 28.60 22.43 -63.92
C LYS A 242 30.02 22.99 -63.88
N PHE A 243 30.54 23.32 -62.70
CA PHE A 243 31.93 23.76 -62.55
C PHE A 243 32.90 22.63 -62.87
N TYR A 244 32.62 21.41 -62.41
CA TYR A 244 33.39 20.24 -62.81
C TYR A 244 33.28 20.00 -64.32
N ASP A 245 32.09 20.11 -64.93
CA ASP A 245 31.90 20.03 -66.38
C ASP A 245 32.71 21.08 -67.15
N PHE A 246 32.88 22.29 -66.59
CA PHE A 246 33.72 23.35 -67.14
C PHE A 246 35.22 23.07 -66.96
N LEU A 247 35.63 22.57 -65.78
CA LEU A 247 37.00 22.15 -65.50
C LEU A 247 37.40 20.93 -66.36
N HIS A 248 36.45 20.06 -66.67
CA HIS A 248 36.57 18.90 -67.56
C HIS A 248 36.90 19.29 -69.02
N LEU A 249 36.92 20.57 -69.37
CA LEU A 249 37.48 21.07 -70.63
C LEU A 249 39.02 20.90 -70.68
N ASN A 250 39.70 20.73 -69.53
CA ASN A 250 41.11 20.35 -69.44
C ASN A 250 41.27 18.84 -69.21
N ARG A 251 41.80 18.14 -70.22
CA ARG A 251 41.84 16.66 -70.27
C ARG A 251 42.67 16.01 -69.17
N ASP A 252 43.78 16.64 -68.76
CA ASP A 252 44.75 16.01 -67.86
C ASP A 252 44.31 16.00 -66.38
N LEU A 253 43.61 17.05 -65.93
CA LEU A 253 43.05 17.11 -64.56
C LEU A 253 41.90 16.11 -64.37
N ARG A 254 41.10 15.88 -65.44
CA ARG A 254 40.02 14.90 -65.45
C ARG A 254 40.51 13.48 -65.20
N ASP A 255 41.61 13.10 -65.87
CA ASP A 255 42.13 11.74 -65.76
C ASP A 255 42.77 11.51 -64.38
N LEU A 256 43.38 12.54 -63.78
CA LEU A 256 43.85 12.49 -62.38
C LEU A 256 42.70 12.37 -61.37
N ASP A 257 41.62 13.15 -61.53
CA ASP A 257 40.44 13.07 -60.66
C ASP A 257 39.71 11.74 -60.78
N TYR A 258 39.60 11.19 -61.99
CA TYR A 258 39.00 9.86 -62.19
C TYR A 258 39.83 8.77 -61.56
N LYS A 259 41.16 8.88 -61.61
CA LYS A 259 42.05 7.95 -60.92
C LYS A 259 41.91 8.04 -59.40
N HIS A 260 41.89 9.25 -58.84
CA HIS A 260 41.68 9.45 -57.41
C HIS A 260 40.31 8.96 -56.95
N ASN A 261 39.23 9.29 -57.67
CA ASN A 261 37.87 8.82 -57.37
C ASN A 261 37.75 7.30 -57.51
N TYR A 262 38.49 6.69 -58.44
CA TYR A 262 38.53 5.23 -58.61
C TYR A 262 39.21 4.57 -57.40
N GLU A 263 40.37 5.06 -56.98
CA GLU A 263 41.10 4.56 -55.81
C GLU A 263 40.28 4.70 -54.52
N GLU A 264 39.64 5.84 -54.29
CA GLU A 264 38.80 6.04 -53.10
C GLU A 264 37.52 5.19 -53.12
N LYS A 265 36.91 4.97 -54.30
CA LYS A 265 35.78 4.04 -54.43
C LYS A 265 36.20 2.59 -54.19
N LEU A 266 37.40 2.18 -54.62
CA LEU A 266 37.96 0.87 -54.29
C LEU A 266 38.14 0.72 -52.77
N LYS A 267 38.71 1.72 -52.09
CA LYS A 267 38.85 1.71 -50.62
C LYS A 267 37.50 1.58 -49.90
N ILE A 268 36.44 2.23 -50.43
CA ILE A 268 35.09 2.08 -49.88
C ILE A 268 34.55 0.66 -50.05
N ILE A 269 34.79 0.03 -51.21
CA ILE A 269 34.37 -1.35 -51.49
C ILE A 269 35.12 -2.32 -50.56
N GLU A 270 36.44 -2.19 -50.45
CA GLU A 270 37.25 -3.01 -49.55
C GLU A 270 36.79 -2.89 -48.09
N ARG A 271 36.51 -1.66 -47.63
CA ARG A 271 35.92 -1.44 -46.30
C ARG A 271 34.56 -2.12 -46.18
N ALA A 272 33.69 -2.01 -47.19
CA ALA A 272 32.37 -2.67 -47.18
C ALA A 272 32.50 -4.20 -47.13
N GLU A 273 33.47 -4.79 -47.82
CA GLU A 273 33.75 -6.23 -47.76
C GLU A 273 34.32 -6.65 -46.40
N GLN A 274 35.15 -5.80 -45.76
CA GLN A 274 35.63 -6.04 -44.40
C GLN A 274 34.49 -5.99 -43.36
N LEU A 275 33.47 -5.14 -43.56
CA LEU A 275 32.30 -5.09 -42.69
C LEU A 275 31.52 -6.41 -42.66
N ASP A 276 31.61 -7.24 -43.69
CA ASP A 276 30.98 -8.57 -43.72
C ASP A 276 31.61 -9.55 -42.72
N LYS A 277 32.88 -9.33 -42.35
CA LYS A 277 33.64 -10.14 -41.39
C LYS A 277 33.43 -9.72 -39.93
N ILE A 278 32.76 -8.60 -39.68
CA ILE A 278 32.51 -8.10 -38.32
C ILE A 278 31.28 -8.79 -37.74
N ASP A 279 31.42 -9.34 -36.53
CA ASP A 279 30.34 -10.06 -35.84
C ASP A 279 29.18 -9.14 -35.39
N ASP A 280 29.45 -7.86 -35.11
CA ASP A 280 28.41 -6.88 -34.75
C ASP A 280 27.67 -6.38 -36.01
N ILE A 281 26.58 -7.07 -36.33
CA ILE A 281 25.68 -6.78 -37.45
C ILE A 281 25.11 -5.35 -37.37
N VAL A 282 24.86 -4.83 -36.15
CA VAL A 282 24.28 -3.48 -35.98
C VAL A 282 25.31 -2.42 -36.33
N LYS A 283 26.55 -2.57 -35.83
CA LYS A 283 27.66 -1.67 -36.17
C LYS A 283 27.98 -1.75 -37.66
N ALA A 284 28.14 -2.94 -38.21
CA ALA A 284 28.38 -3.16 -39.64
C ALA A 284 27.32 -2.47 -40.51
N SER A 285 26.04 -2.51 -40.11
CA SER A 285 24.97 -1.82 -40.84
C SER A 285 25.00 -0.28 -40.75
N ARG A 286 25.53 0.29 -39.66
CA ARG A 286 25.70 1.74 -39.52
C ARG A 286 26.87 2.21 -40.37
N ASP A 287 28.00 1.52 -40.25
CA ASP A 287 29.21 1.81 -41.00
C ASP A 287 28.93 1.70 -42.51
N LEU A 288 28.12 0.71 -42.95
CA LEU A 288 27.66 0.61 -44.33
C LEU A 288 26.83 1.83 -44.78
N ASN A 289 25.94 2.37 -43.93
CA ASN A 289 25.18 3.57 -44.27
C ASN A 289 26.08 4.80 -44.40
N ASP A 290 27.13 4.89 -43.57
CA ASP A 290 28.13 5.94 -43.70
C ASP A 290 28.94 5.77 -44.99
N LEU A 291 29.33 4.55 -45.37
CA LEU A 291 29.94 4.28 -46.69
C LEU A 291 29.01 4.66 -47.85
N HIS A 292 27.70 4.39 -47.76
CA HIS A 292 26.71 4.87 -48.74
C HIS A 292 26.63 6.40 -48.80
N ARG A 293 26.81 7.10 -47.67
CA ARG A 293 26.86 8.57 -47.61
C ARG A 293 28.13 9.10 -48.27
N LEU A 294 29.29 8.52 -47.96
CA LEU A 294 30.59 8.86 -48.55
C LEU A 294 30.57 8.65 -50.08
N TRP A 295 30.06 7.50 -50.53
CA TRP A 295 29.91 7.18 -51.95
C TRP A 295 29.03 8.18 -52.72
N LYS A 296 27.94 8.67 -52.10
CA LYS A 296 26.98 9.59 -52.76
C LYS A 296 27.35 11.07 -52.68
N ASN A 297 28.02 11.48 -51.61
CA ASN A 297 28.21 12.89 -51.29
C ASN A 297 29.65 13.39 -51.53
N GLU A 298 30.66 12.54 -51.34
CA GLU A 298 32.06 12.97 -51.34
C GLU A 298 32.80 12.60 -52.63
N LEU A 299 32.35 11.55 -53.32
CA LEU A 299 33.05 11.02 -54.49
C LEU A 299 32.37 11.42 -55.80
N GLY A 300 33.18 11.94 -56.73
CA GLY A 300 32.77 12.31 -58.08
C GLY A 300 32.53 11.11 -59.01
N PRO A 301 32.15 11.36 -60.27
CA PRO A 301 32.07 10.32 -61.29
C PRO A 301 33.46 9.71 -61.58
N VAL A 302 33.46 8.46 -62.05
CA VAL A 302 34.64 7.72 -62.51
C VAL A 302 34.45 7.43 -64.00
N ALA A 303 35.54 7.11 -64.72
CA ALA A 303 35.48 6.67 -66.11
C ALA A 303 34.36 5.64 -66.34
N ARG A 304 33.63 5.81 -67.45
CA ARG A 304 32.40 5.08 -67.77
C ARG A 304 32.59 3.56 -67.80
N GLU A 305 33.80 3.11 -68.14
CA GLU A 305 34.21 1.71 -68.20
C GLU A 305 34.20 1.03 -66.82
N PHE A 306 34.68 1.71 -65.77
CA PHE A 306 34.79 1.15 -64.43
C PHE A 306 33.59 1.45 -63.52
N SER A 307 32.78 2.43 -63.90
CA SER A 307 31.65 2.91 -63.08
C SER A 307 30.64 1.80 -62.76
N ASN A 308 30.29 0.97 -63.74
CA ASN A 308 29.33 -0.11 -63.55
C ASN A 308 29.91 -1.26 -62.71
N ASP A 309 31.14 -1.69 -62.98
CA ASP A 309 31.79 -2.79 -62.24
C ASP A 309 31.96 -2.44 -60.75
N LEU A 310 32.49 -1.26 -60.44
CA LEU A 310 32.64 -0.79 -59.06
C LEU A 310 31.30 -0.71 -58.33
N TRP A 311 30.25 -0.23 -59.01
CA TRP A 311 28.92 -0.16 -58.43
C TRP A 311 28.33 -1.55 -58.16
N THR A 312 28.45 -2.49 -59.10
CA THR A 312 27.98 -3.86 -58.92
C THR A 312 28.69 -4.56 -57.76
N ARG A 313 30.01 -4.38 -57.61
CA ARG A 313 30.77 -4.93 -56.46
C ARG A 313 30.33 -4.33 -55.14
N PHE A 314 30.16 -3.01 -55.08
CA PHE A 314 29.67 -2.33 -53.88
C PHE A 314 28.26 -2.78 -53.49
N GLN A 315 27.37 -2.92 -54.47
CA GLN A 315 26.01 -3.43 -54.26
C GLN A 315 26.02 -4.86 -53.74
N ALA A 316 26.87 -5.74 -54.28
CA ALA A 316 26.98 -7.12 -53.82
C ALA A 316 27.42 -7.20 -52.34
N ALA A 317 28.43 -6.41 -51.94
CA ALA A 317 28.85 -6.31 -50.54
C ALA A 317 27.75 -5.75 -49.63
N SER A 318 27.06 -4.68 -50.08
CA SER A 318 25.94 -4.06 -49.37
C SER A 318 24.76 -5.03 -49.17
N HIS A 319 24.40 -5.80 -50.21
CA HIS A 319 23.32 -6.79 -50.16
C HIS A 319 23.58 -7.89 -49.12
N LYS A 320 24.82 -8.40 -49.02
CA LYS A 320 25.18 -9.42 -48.02
C LYS A 320 24.94 -8.92 -46.59
N ILE A 321 25.41 -7.70 -46.28
CA ILE A 321 25.24 -7.09 -44.95
C ILE A 321 23.76 -6.81 -44.67
N HIS A 322 23.01 -6.30 -45.65
CA HIS A 322 21.57 -6.10 -45.53
C HIS A 322 20.80 -7.40 -45.28
N SER A 323 21.17 -8.51 -45.92
CA SER A 323 20.58 -9.83 -45.68
C SER A 323 20.83 -10.31 -44.26
N LYS A 324 22.10 -10.29 -43.79
CA LYS A 324 22.46 -10.64 -42.39
C LYS A 324 21.67 -9.83 -41.37
N ARG A 325 21.52 -8.51 -41.62
CA ARG A 325 20.70 -7.64 -40.76
C ARG A 325 19.22 -8.00 -40.79
N GLN A 326 18.69 -8.36 -41.95
CA GLN A 326 17.29 -8.76 -42.08
C GLN A 326 17.02 -10.04 -41.27
N ASP A 327 17.90 -11.03 -41.37
CA ASP A 327 17.77 -12.30 -40.65
C ASP A 327 17.93 -12.11 -39.15
N PHE A 328 18.91 -11.34 -38.70
CA PHE A 328 19.05 -10.95 -37.29
C PHE A 328 17.79 -10.24 -36.76
N GLN A 329 17.18 -9.36 -37.56
CA GLN A 329 15.96 -8.68 -37.18
C GLN A 329 14.75 -9.65 -37.13
N LYS A 330 14.69 -10.66 -38.00
CA LYS A 330 13.69 -11.73 -37.94
C LYS A 330 13.85 -12.55 -36.66
N GLU A 331 15.06 -12.96 -36.32
CA GLU A 331 15.37 -13.72 -35.10
C GLU A 331 14.98 -12.95 -33.84
N ILE A 332 15.37 -11.67 -33.74
CA ILE A 332 14.96 -10.79 -32.63
C ILE A 332 13.43 -10.72 -32.55
N SER A 333 12.75 -10.60 -33.69
CA SER A 333 11.30 -10.49 -33.72
C SER A 333 10.63 -11.79 -33.27
N ASN A 334 11.19 -12.94 -33.65
CA ASN A 334 10.72 -14.27 -33.24
C ASN A 334 10.91 -14.46 -31.72
N VAL A 335 12.10 -14.18 -31.19
CA VAL A 335 12.38 -14.23 -29.74
C VAL A 335 11.44 -13.31 -28.96
N GLN A 336 11.19 -12.10 -29.45
CA GLN A 336 10.24 -11.16 -28.84
C GLN A 336 8.80 -11.67 -28.87
N GLN A 337 8.41 -12.42 -29.91
CA GLN A 337 7.09 -13.02 -30.04
C GLN A 337 6.91 -14.19 -29.06
N VAL A 338 7.88 -15.11 -29.01
CA VAL A 338 7.88 -16.22 -28.03
C VAL A 338 7.87 -15.69 -26.59
N ASN A 339 8.65 -14.65 -26.28
CA ASN A 339 8.64 -14.01 -24.97
C ASN A 339 7.31 -13.31 -24.66
N PHE A 340 6.63 -12.76 -25.68
CA PHE A 340 5.30 -12.19 -25.51
C PHE A 340 4.27 -13.25 -25.15
N GLU A 341 4.27 -14.38 -25.85
CA GLU A 341 3.38 -15.51 -25.56
C GLU A 341 3.62 -16.07 -24.15
N LYS A 342 4.88 -16.26 -23.75
CA LYS A 342 5.24 -16.63 -22.37
C LYS A 342 4.66 -15.64 -21.34
N LYS A 343 4.76 -14.33 -21.58
CA LYS A 343 4.16 -13.32 -20.69
C LYS A 343 2.65 -13.37 -20.64
N GLN A 344 2.00 -13.59 -21.78
CA GLN A 344 0.54 -13.73 -21.82
C GLN A 344 0.09 -14.97 -21.05
N ASN A 345 0.78 -16.10 -21.20
CA ASN A 345 0.48 -17.32 -20.46
C ASN A 345 0.62 -17.13 -18.94
N VAL A 346 1.65 -16.42 -18.48
CA VAL A 346 1.79 -16.06 -17.06
C VAL A 346 0.61 -15.21 -16.59
N ILE A 347 0.17 -14.21 -17.37
CA ILE A 347 -1.00 -13.38 -17.04
C ILE A 347 -2.29 -14.22 -16.98
N VAL A 348 -2.48 -15.19 -17.89
CA VAL A 348 -3.63 -16.10 -17.87
C VAL A 348 -3.65 -16.91 -16.59
N ARG A 349 -2.52 -17.55 -16.22
CA ARG A 349 -2.38 -18.28 -14.94
C ARG A 349 -2.65 -17.39 -13.73
N MET A 350 -2.19 -16.13 -13.75
CA MET A 350 -2.48 -15.17 -12.68
C MET A 350 -3.99 -14.87 -12.56
N LYS A 351 -4.72 -14.82 -13.68
CA LYS A 351 -6.18 -14.63 -13.68
C LYS A 351 -6.90 -15.89 -13.21
N GLU A 352 -6.45 -17.08 -13.58
CA GLU A 352 -7.03 -18.35 -13.09
C GLU A 352 -6.96 -18.46 -11.56
N LEU A 353 -5.86 -18.01 -10.94
CA LEU A 353 -5.75 -17.93 -9.48
C LEU A 353 -6.79 -17.01 -8.84
N THR A 354 -7.28 -16.00 -9.57
CA THR A 354 -8.34 -15.09 -9.08
C THR A 354 -9.75 -15.64 -9.27
N SER A 355 -9.95 -16.63 -10.14
CA SER A 355 -11.27 -17.21 -10.42
C SER A 355 -11.79 -18.06 -9.26
N THR A 356 -10.88 -18.67 -8.49
CA THR A 356 -11.25 -19.49 -7.33
C THR A 356 -11.07 -18.66 -6.06
N ILE A 357 -12.11 -18.50 -5.25
CA ILE A 357 -12.04 -17.78 -3.96
C ILE A 357 -11.79 -18.84 -2.87
N PRO A 358 -10.62 -18.86 -2.23
CA PRO A 358 -10.37 -19.79 -1.14
C PRO A 358 -11.08 -19.34 0.15
N ASN A 359 -11.54 -20.33 0.92
CA ASN A 359 -12.30 -20.11 2.16
C ASN A 359 -11.40 -20.16 3.40
N SER A 360 -10.21 -20.74 3.28
CA SER A 360 -9.27 -20.91 4.40
C SER A 360 -8.06 -19.99 4.33
N HIS A 361 -7.53 -19.62 5.49
CA HIS A 361 -6.27 -18.87 5.59
C HIS A 361 -5.10 -19.63 4.94
N SER A 362 -5.04 -20.96 5.12
CA SER A 362 -3.96 -21.79 4.57
C SER A 362 -3.97 -21.80 3.04
N GLU A 363 -5.16 -21.91 2.44
CA GLU A 363 -5.32 -21.85 0.99
C GLU A 363 -4.94 -20.45 0.43
N TRP A 364 -5.31 -19.38 1.14
CA TRP A 364 -4.87 -18.03 0.81
C TRP A 364 -3.35 -17.87 0.83
N GLN A 365 -2.66 -18.46 1.82
CA GLN A 365 -1.20 -18.44 1.90
C GLN A 365 -0.56 -19.16 0.70
N ASN A 366 -1.08 -20.32 0.31
CA ASN A 366 -0.59 -21.04 -0.87
C ASN A 366 -0.80 -20.24 -2.15
N LYS A 367 -1.99 -19.65 -2.36
CA LYS A 367 -2.23 -18.78 -3.52
C LYS A 367 -1.35 -17.54 -3.54
N ILE A 368 -1.02 -16.97 -2.38
CA ILE A 368 -0.08 -15.83 -2.30
C ILE A 368 1.30 -16.28 -2.77
N LYS A 369 1.80 -17.43 -2.31
CA LYS A 369 3.08 -17.99 -2.75
C LYS A 369 3.10 -18.25 -4.26
N ASP A 370 2.05 -18.86 -4.81
CA ASP A 370 1.96 -19.15 -6.25
C ASP A 370 1.83 -17.86 -7.08
N PHE A 371 1.09 -16.87 -6.59
CA PHE A 371 1.01 -15.55 -7.21
C PHE A 371 2.37 -14.83 -7.21
N GLU A 372 3.15 -14.97 -6.14
CA GLU A 372 4.52 -14.43 -6.07
C GLU A 372 5.46 -15.12 -7.06
N LYS A 373 5.41 -16.45 -7.19
CA LYS A 373 6.15 -17.19 -8.21
C LYS A 373 5.85 -16.67 -9.62
N LEU A 374 4.57 -16.58 -9.99
CA LEU A 374 4.15 -16.04 -11.29
C LEU A 374 4.61 -14.59 -11.51
N LYS A 375 4.63 -13.76 -10.45
CA LYS A 375 5.16 -12.40 -10.52
C LYS A 375 6.66 -12.39 -10.81
N THR A 376 7.43 -13.28 -10.20
CA THR A 376 8.87 -13.40 -10.49
C THR A 376 9.11 -13.89 -11.92
N GLU A 377 8.36 -14.89 -12.40
CA GLU A 377 8.42 -15.36 -13.79
C GLU A 377 8.11 -14.23 -14.78
N PHE A 378 7.07 -13.43 -14.53
CA PHE A 378 6.71 -12.29 -15.37
C PHE A 378 7.83 -11.23 -15.46
N GLN A 379 8.54 -11.01 -14.35
CA GLN A 379 9.64 -10.04 -14.28
C GLN A 379 10.92 -10.56 -14.94
N ASN A 380 11.17 -11.87 -14.88
CA ASN A 380 12.32 -12.51 -15.49
C ASN A 380 12.25 -12.51 -17.02
N ILE A 381 11.05 -12.55 -17.61
CA ILE A 381 10.89 -12.46 -19.07
C ILE A 381 11.20 -11.03 -19.55
N LYS A 382 12.36 -10.87 -20.21
CA LYS A 382 12.87 -9.60 -20.78
C LYS A 382 12.76 -9.63 -22.30
N ASN A 383 13.22 -8.55 -22.95
CA ASN A 383 13.28 -8.40 -24.41
C ASN A 383 11.92 -8.59 -25.12
N LEU A 384 11.06 -7.56 -25.01
CA LEU A 384 9.78 -7.49 -25.73
C LEU A 384 9.67 -6.18 -26.52
N GLN A 385 8.87 -6.21 -27.58
CA GLN A 385 8.49 -5.00 -28.30
C GLN A 385 7.83 -3.98 -27.37
N ARG A 386 8.20 -2.70 -27.52
CA ARG A 386 7.78 -1.62 -26.61
C ARG A 386 6.26 -1.51 -26.43
N ASN A 387 5.50 -1.68 -27.51
CA ASN A 387 4.03 -1.59 -27.47
C ASN A 387 3.40 -2.80 -26.77
N LYS A 388 3.82 -4.01 -27.14
CA LYS A 388 3.36 -5.26 -26.52
C LYS A 388 3.72 -5.32 -25.03
N ASN A 389 4.92 -4.88 -24.66
CA ASN A 389 5.35 -4.79 -23.27
C ASN A 389 4.47 -3.84 -22.45
N LYS A 390 4.12 -2.66 -22.99
CA LYS A 390 3.19 -1.73 -22.31
C LYS A 390 1.83 -2.38 -22.05
N LYS A 391 1.30 -3.12 -23.04
CA LYS A 391 0.04 -3.86 -22.90
C LYS A 391 0.14 -4.94 -21.83
N SER A 392 1.15 -5.83 -21.90
CA SER A 392 1.37 -6.87 -20.89
C SER A 392 1.55 -6.32 -19.48
N TRP A 393 2.24 -5.19 -19.30
CA TRP A 393 2.36 -4.55 -17.99
C TRP A 393 1.04 -3.96 -17.47
N ASN A 394 0.18 -3.49 -18.36
CA ASN A 394 -1.16 -3.04 -17.98
C ASN A 394 -2.02 -4.23 -17.54
N ASP A 395 -2.02 -5.30 -18.32
CA ASP A 395 -2.78 -6.52 -18.02
C ASP A 395 -2.30 -7.16 -16.71
N PHE A 396 -0.98 -7.21 -16.48
CA PHE A 396 -0.37 -7.64 -15.22
C PHE A 396 -0.82 -6.80 -14.03
N ARG A 397 -0.90 -5.47 -14.18
CA ARG A 397 -1.39 -4.57 -13.11
C ARG A 397 -2.86 -4.82 -12.81
N ILE A 398 -3.68 -5.07 -13.83
CA ILE A 398 -5.10 -5.37 -13.67
C ILE A 398 -5.27 -6.69 -12.91
N ALA A 399 -4.57 -7.76 -13.33
CA ALA A 399 -4.59 -9.05 -12.65
C ALA A 399 -4.11 -8.94 -11.19
N THR A 400 -3.02 -8.19 -10.96
CA THR A 400 -2.50 -7.95 -9.60
C THR A 400 -3.46 -7.15 -8.73
N LYS A 401 -4.16 -6.16 -9.31
CA LYS A 401 -5.16 -5.39 -8.58
C LYS A 401 -6.33 -6.29 -8.19
N ALA A 402 -6.85 -7.10 -9.10
CA ALA A 402 -7.94 -8.03 -8.85
C ALA A 402 -7.59 -9.06 -7.74
N PHE A 403 -6.38 -9.63 -7.79
CA PHE A 403 -5.92 -10.54 -6.73
C PHE A 403 -5.85 -9.85 -5.37
N ASN A 404 -5.27 -8.65 -5.31
CA ASN A 404 -5.15 -7.93 -4.04
C ASN A 404 -6.50 -7.43 -3.51
N THR A 405 -7.47 -7.08 -4.36
CA THR A 405 -8.81 -6.73 -3.89
C THR A 405 -9.47 -7.93 -3.22
N LEU A 406 -9.47 -9.10 -3.86
CA LEU A 406 -10.03 -10.33 -3.27
C LEU A 406 -9.36 -10.70 -1.95
N LYS A 407 -8.02 -10.64 -1.92
CA LYS A 407 -7.23 -10.87 -0.69
C LYS A 407 -7.64 -9.90 0.42
N ASN A 408 -7.69 -8.61 0.11
CA ASN A 408 -8.02 -7.60 1.09
C ASN A 408 -9.46 -7.74 1.60
N ASP A 409 -10.39 -8.12 0.73
CA ASP A 409 -11.79 -8.30 1.10
C ASP A 409 -11.97 -9.52 2.01
N PHE A 410 -11.27 -10.63 1.75
CA PHE A 410 -11.24 -11.79 2.64
C PHE A 410 -10.74 -11.44 4.05
N TYR A 411 -9.56 -10.83 4.16
CA TYR A 411 -9.00 -10.47 5.48
C TYR A 411 -9.80 -9.37 6.19
N LYS A 412 -10.42 -8.44 5.45
CA LYS A 412 -11.35 -7.46 6.02
C LYS A 412 -12.59 -8.15 6.59
N ASN A 413 -13.18 -9.11 5.88
CA ASN A 413 -14.35 -9.84 6.35
C ASN A 413 -14.01 -10.69 7.58
N GLN A 414 -12.89 -11.42 7.55
CA GLN A 414 -12.41 -12.17 8.72
C GLN A 414 -12.17 -11.24 9.93
N LYS A 415 -11.58 -10.06 9.72
CA LYS A 415 -11.39 -9.07 10.79
C LYS A 415 -12.71 -8.52 11.32
N LYS A 416 -13.71 -8.31 10.45
CA LYS A 416 -15.06 -7.89 10.86
C LYS A 416 -15.76 -8.96 11.70
N GLU A 417 -15.67 -10.23 11.32
CA GLU A 417 -16.24 -11.35 12.08
C GLU A 417 -15.56 -11.52 13.44
N LEU A 418 -14.24 -11.41 13.48
CA LEU A 418 -13.48 -11.39 14.73
C LEU A 418 -13.91 -10.21 15.62
N LYS A 419 -14.05 -9.00 15.05
CA LYS A 419 -14.52 -7.84 15.81
C LYS A 419 -15.93 -8.06 16.37
N LYS A 420 -16.88 -8.55 15.57
CA LYS A 420 -18.24 -8.90 16.03
C LYS A 420 -18.20 -9.89 17.19
N SER A 421 -17.35 -10.91 17.10
CA SER A 421 -17.20 -11.92 18.16
C SER A 421 -16.60 -11.33 19.45
N ILE A 422 -15.64 -10.41 19.33
CA ILE A 422 -15.08 -9.67 20.48
C ILE A 422 -16.15 -8.77 21.10
N ASP A 423 -16.88 -8.01 20.28
CA ASP A 423 -17.90 -7.07 20.74
C ASP A 423 -19.05 -7.82 21.45
N LEU A 424 -19.46 -8.99 20.94
CA LEU A 424 -20.42 -9.87 21.62
C LEU A 424 -19.93 -10.29 23.01
N LYS A 425 -18.69 -10.78 23.13
CA LYS A 425 -18.13 -11.17 24.45
C LYS A 425 -18.02 -9.99 25.41
N LYS A 426 -17.63 -8.80 24.92
CA LYS A 426 -17.59 -7.58 25.74
C LYS A 426 -18.98 -7.15 26.22
N ASN A 427 -20.00 -7.27 25.37
CA ASN A 427 -21.39 -6.97 25.75
C ASN A 427 -21.88 -7.95 26.82
N LEU A 428 -21.58 -9.25 26.70
CA LEU A 428 -21.90 -10.23 27.74
C LEU A 428 -21.23 -9.91 29.08
N ILE A 429 -19.96 -9.47 29.08
CA ILE A 429 -19.28 -9.01 30.29
C ILE A 429 -20.02 -7.82 30.91
N GLN A 430 -20.39 -6.82 30.10
CA GLN A 430 -21.11 -5.63 30.57
C GLN A 430 -22.49 -5.96 31.12
N GLU A 431 -23.21 -6.90 30.52
CA GLU A 431 -24.50 -7.36 31.03
C GLU A 431 -24.37 -7.96 32.43
N VAL A 432 -23.37 -8.81 32.67
CA VAL A 432 -23.15 -9.38 34.02
C VAL A 432 -22.73 -8.28 35.02
N LYS A 433 -21.90 -7.31 34.62
CA LYS A 433 -21.57 -6.16 35.48
C LYS A 433 -22.82 -5.36 35.87
N ASN A 434 -23.68 -5.05 34.90
CA ASN A 434 -24.92 -4.32 35.13
C ASN A 434 -25.89 -5.09 36.05
N ILE A 435 -25.93 -6.42 35.97
CA ILE A 435 -26.74 -7.27 36.88
C ILE A 435 -26.23 -7.14 38.32
N ILE A 436 -24.90 -7.12 38.52
CA ILE A 436 -24.29 -6.95 39.83
C ILE A 436 -24.57 -5.54 40.37
N GLU A 437 -24.38 -4.49 39.57
CA GLU A 437 -24.60 -3.09 39.99
C GLU A 437 -26.05 -2.80 40.38
N LYS A 438 -27.03 -3.39 39.69
CA LYS A 438 -28.46 -3.22 39.97
C LYS A 438 -28.97 -4.06 41.15
N ASN A 439 -28.12 -4.88 41.79
CA ASN A 439 -28.46 -5.80 42.88
C ASN A 439 -29.63 -6.77 42.58
N LYS A 440 -29.94 -7.02 41.30
CA LYS A 440 -30.99 -7.96 40.87
C LYS A 440 -30.46 -9.38 40.68
N ILE A 441 -29.86 -9.93 41.73
CA ILE A 441 -29.04 -11.15 41.61
C ILE A 441 -29.90 -12.41 41.51
N SER A 442 -30.94 -12.54 42.34
CA SER A 442 -31.84 -13.72 42.35
C SER A 442 -32.66 -13.84 41.05
N GLU A 443 -33.24 -12.73 40.58
CA GLU A 443 -34.08 -12.67 39.37
C GLU A 443 -33.31 -13.07 38.09
N ASN A 444 -32.01 -12.77 38.04
CA ASN A 444 -31.20 -12.95 36.83
C ASN A 444 -30.38 -14.25 36.78
N SER A 445 -30.57 -15.18 37.72
CA SER A 445 -29.82 -16.45 37.78
C SER A 445 -29.96 -17.28 36.50
N LYS A 446 -31.17 -17.33 35.91
CA LYS A 446 -31.40 -17.98 34.61
C LYS A 446 -30.66 -17.24 33.49
N ARG A 447 -30.64 -15.91 33.48
CA ARG A 447 -29.97 -15.11 32.45
C ARG A 447 -28.45 -15.28 32.50
N VAL A 448 -27.83 -15.29 33.69
CA VAL A 448 -26.38 -15.49 33.82
C VAL A 448 -25.95 -16.87 33.31
N LYS A 449 -26.76 -17.93 33.54
CA LYS A 449 -26.52 -19.24 32.93
C LYS A 449 -26.57 -19.19 31.40
N VAL A 450 -27.57 -18.52 30.82
CA VAL A 450 -27.66 -18.32 29.37
C VAL A 450 -26.46 -17.53 28.83
N ILE A 451 -26.00 -16.50 29.55
CA ILE A 451 -24.80 -15.73 29.17
C ILE A 451 -23.55 -16.61 29.12
N GLN A 452 -23.39 -17.56 30.05
CA GLN A 452 -22.28 -18.52 30.02
C GLN A 452 -22.36 -19.48 28.83
N GLU A 453 -23.57 -19.89 28.44
CA GLU A 453 -23.77 -20.69 27.23
C GLU A 453 -23.49 -19.89 25.97
N GLU A 454 -23.99 -18.64 25.89
CA GLU A 454 -23.70 -17.71 24.81
C GLU A 454 -22.19 -17.47 24.69
N TRP A 455 -21.49 -17.29 25.80
CA TRP A 455 -20.03 -17.15 25.85
C TRP A 455 -19.29 -18.34 25.22
N LYS A 456 -19.75 -19.57 25.49
CA LYS A 456 -19.21 -20.80 24.91
C LYS A 456 -19.55 -20.95 23.43
N LYS A 457 -20.71 -20.43 22.99
CA LYS A 457 -21.19 -20.46 21.60
C LYS A 457 -20.52 -19.42 20.71
N VAL A 458 -20.00 -18.31 21.26
CA VAL A 458 -19.27 -17.31 20.45
C VAL A 458 -18.04 -17.97 19.81
N GLY A 459 -17.96 -17.88 18.48
CA GLY A 459 -16.98 -18.56 17.64
C GLY A 459 -15.51 -18.21 17.91
N TYR A 460 -14.64 -18.71 17.04
CA TYR A 460 -13.19 -18.67 17.20
C TYR A 460 -12.63 -17.27 17.47
N LEU A 461 -11.80 -17.17 18.52
CA LEU A 461 -11.05 -15.98 18.87
C LEU A 461 -9.57 -16.33 19.05
N PRO A 462 -8.63 -15.44 18.66
CA PRO A 462 -7.22 -15.62 18.95
C PRO A 462 -6.99 -15.83 20.45
N ARG A 463 -6.17 -16.82 20.82
CA ARG A 463 -5.93 -17.23 22.22
C ARG A 463 -5.64 -16.05 23.16
N LYS A 464 -4.79 -15.10 22.73
CA LYS A 464 -4.44 -13.93 23.53
C LYS A 464 -5.66 -13.06 23.89
N ILE A 465 -6.54 -12.81 22.93
CA ILE A 465 -7.75 -12.01 23.12
C ILE A 465 -8.79 -12.81 23.91
N SER A 466 -8.93 -14.11 23.60
CA SER A 466 -9.83 -14.99 24.32
C SER A 466 -9.46 -15.10 25.80
N ASN A 467 -8.18 -15.26 26.13
CA ASN A 467 -7.71 -15.34 27.51
C ASN A 467 -7.92 -14.01 28.24
N SER A 468 -7.55 -12.89 27.62
CA SER A 468 -7.79 -11.56 28.21
C SER A 468 -9.27 -11.33 28.54
N LEU A 469 -10.18 -11.66 27.61
CA LEU A 469 -11.62 -11.52 27.85
C LEU A 469 -12.12 -12.52 28.92
N TRP A 470 -11.54 -13.72 28.98
CA TRP A 470 -11.88 -14.72 30.00
C TRP A 470 -11.42 -14.31 31.40
N ASP A 471 -10.22 -13.73 31.51
CA ASP A 471 -9.67 -13.20 32.75
C ASP A 471 -10.47 -12.01 33.26
N GLU A 472 -11.14 -11.25 32.38
CA GLU A 472 -12.13 -10.24 32.76
C GLU A 472 -13.47 -10.88 33.17
N PHE A 473 -13.97 -11.86 32.43
CA PHE A 473 -15.29 -12.45 32.65
C PHE A 473 -15.37 -13.34 33.90
N LYS A 474 -14.36 -14.19 34.13
CA LYS A 474 -14.35 -15.17 35.22
C LYS A 474 -14.48 -14.53 36.61
N PRO A 475 -13.72 -13.48 36.97
CA PRO A 475 -13.87 -12.82 38.27
C PRO A 475 -15.26 -12.19 38.48
N ILE A 476 -15.87 -11.66 37.42
CA ILE A 476 -17.20 -11.03 37.48
C ILE A 476 -18.27 -12.09 37.75
N VAL A 477 -18.19 -13.21 37.03
CA VAL A 477 -19.10 -14.35 37.25
C VAL A 477 -18.89 -14.97 38.63
N ASN A 478 -17.64 -15.13 39.08
CA ASN A 478 -17.35 -15.60 40.43
C ASN A 478 -17.95 -14.67 41.48
N ARG A 479 -17.73 -13.35 41.35
CA ARG A 479 -18.33 -12.34 42.22
C ARG A 479 -19.86 -12.45 42.25
N TYR A 480 -20.50 -12.66 41.10
CA TYR A 480 -21.95 -12.87 41.04
C TYR A 480 -22.38 -14.10 41.87
N TYR A 481 -21.70 -15.24 41.73
CA TYR A 481 -22.02 -16.44 42.51
C TYR A 481 -21.60 -16.35 43.97
N ASP A 482 -20.54 -15.60 44.30
CA ASP A 482 -20.11 -15.38 45.67
C ASP A 482 -21.16 -14.54 46.42
N ILE A 483 -21.74 -13.52 45.77
CA ILE A 483 -22.86 -12.75 46.35
C ILE A 483 -24.12 -13.63 46.46
N LEU A 484 -24.37 -14.51 45.49
CA LEU A 484 -25.51 -15.43 45.53
C LEU A 484 -25.34 -16.50 46.63
N LYS A 485 -24.12 -16.99 46.87
CA LYS A 485 -23.78 -17.99 47.90
C LYS A 485 -23.65 -17.42 49.30
N SER A 486 -23.13 -16.19 49.43
CA SER A 486 -22.97 -15.55 50.74
C SER A 486 -24.32 -15.24 51.40
N GLY A 487 -25.43 -15.36 50.66
CA GLY A 487 -26.75 -15.07 51.20
C GLY A 487 -26.86 -13.61 51.62
N ALA A 488 -26.03 -12.71 51.09
CA ALA A 488 -26.15 -11.25 51.22
C ALA A 488 -27.38 -10.71 50.45
N ILE A 489 -28.40 -11.54 50.38
CA ILE A 489 -29.73 -11.26 49.89
C ILE A 489 -30.48 -10.92 51.17
N ASN A 490 -30.59 -9.60 51.42
CA ASN A 490 -31.36 -8.96 52.49
C ASN A 490 -30.66 -8.75 53.84
N LEU A 491 -29.41 -8.27 53.89
CA LEU A 491 -28.91 -7.64 55.11
C LEU A 491 -29.53 -6.24 55.22
N ASN A 492 -30.23 -5.96 56.33
CA ASN A 492 -30.65 -4.61 56.66
C ASN A 492 -29.42 -3.71 56.87
N ALA A 493 -29.56 -2.40 56.66
CA ALA A 493 -28.44 -1.46 56.75
C ALA A 493 -27.68 -1.51 58.10
N ASP A 494 -28.36 -1.94 59.17
CA ASP A 494 -27.77 -2.10 60.50
C ASP A 494 -27.03 -3.44 60.67
N GLU A 495 -27.51 -4.52 60.06
CA GLU A 495 -26.80 -5.82 60.07
C GLU A 495 -25.50 -5.76 59.25
N GLN A 496 -25.47 -4.98 58.16
CA GLN A 496 -24.24 -4.73 57.39
C GLN A 496 -23.20 -3.97 58.22
N LYS A 497 -23.62 -3.00 59.05
CA LYS A 497 -22.70 -2.29 59.95
C LYS A 497 -22.12 -3.23 61.00
N THR A 498 -22.92 -4.14 61.55
CA THR A 498 -22.46 -5.13 62.54
C THR A 498 -21.52 -6.16 61.91
N TYR A 499 -21.81 -6.62 60.69
CA TYR A 499 -20.91 -7.46 59.91
C TYR A 499 -19.55 -6.78 59.65
N ASP A 500 -19.56 -5.51 59.24
CA ASP A 500 -18.34 -4.75 58.97
C ASP A 500 -17.53 -4.49 60.25
N LYS A 501 -18.19 -4.26 61.40
CA LYS A 501 -17.54 -4.13 62.71
C LYS A 501 -16.81 -5.43 63.09
N ARG A 502 -17.50 -6.58 63.01
CA ARG A 502 -16.91 -7.90 63.29
C ARG A 502 -15.78 -8.25 62.30
N SER A 503 -15.94 -7.94 61.01
CA SER A 503 -14.87 -8.14 60.01
C SER A 503 -13.64 -7.28 60.30
N LYS A 504 -13.82 -6.00 60.68
CA LYS A 504 -12.71 -5.11 61.06
C LYS A 504 -12.00 -5.57 62.32
N PHE A 505 -12.71 -6.20 63.26
CA PHE A 505 -12.09 -6.80 64.44
C PHE A 505 -11.11 -7.91 64.05
N ILE A 506 -11.51 -8.83 63.16
CA ILE A 506 -10.64 -9.90 62.65
C ILE A 506 -9.36 -9.32 62.01
N ASP A 507 -9.47 -8.22 61.27
CA ASP A 507 -8.33 -7.58 60.62
C ASP A 507 -7.37 -6.87 61.59
N LYS A 508 -7.89 -6.39 62.73
CA LYS A 508 -7.08 -5.75 63.79
C LYS A 508 -6.23 -6.75 64.56
N ILE A 509 -6.59 -8.04 64.58
CA ILE A 509 -5.81 -9.08 65.24
C ILE A 509 -4.45 -9.21 64.56
N LYS A 510 -3.40 -8.72 65.25
CA LYS A 510 -1.99 -8.84 64.85
C LYS A 510 -1.17 -9.25 66.07
N PHE A 511 -0.45 -10.36 65.96
CA PHE A 511 0.43 -10.85 67.03
C PHE A 511 1.88 -10.43 66.76
N SER A 512 2.60 -10.03 67.81
CA SER A 512 4.03 -9.70 67.71
C SER A 512 4.88 -10.97 67.83
N LYS A 513 5.94 -11.11 67.02
CA LYS A 513 6.82 -12.31 66.95
C LYS A 513 7.75 -12.51 68.16
N LYS A 514 7.46 -11.94 69.33
CA LYS A 514 8.29 -12.19 70.53
C LYS A 514 7.96 -13.58 71.10
N LYS A 515 8.96 -14.21 71.73
CA LYS A 515 8.82 -15.51 72.41
C LYS A 515 7.82 -15.37 73.57
N SER A 516 6.55 -15.68 73.30
CA SER A 516 5.51 -15.79 74.32
C SER A 516 5.35 -17.25 74.71
N THR A 517 5.10 -17.48 76.00
CA THR A 517 4.84 -18.84 76.50
C THR A 517 3.50 -19.38 75.96
N PRO A 518 3.33 -20.70 75.82
CA PRO A 518 2.07 -21.30 75.35
C PRO A 518 0.83 -20.84 76.16
N ASP A 519 1.01 -20.54 77.44
CA ASP A 519 -0.08 -20.12 78.33
C ASP A 519 -0.43 -18.63 78.18
N GLU A 520 0.54 -17.73 77.97
CA GLU A 520 0.27 -16.33 77.59
C GLU A 520 -0.52 -16.24 76.28
N ILE A 521 -0.20 -17.12 75.33
CA ILE A 521 -0.92 -17.23 74.06
C ILE A 521 -2.38 -17.67 74.28
N ARG A 522 -2.63 -18.61 75.21
CA ARG A 522 -3.98 -19.04 75.57
C ARG A 522 -4.80 -17.94 76.25
N GLU A 523 -4.18 -17.16 77.13
CA GLU A 523 -4.87 -16.05 77.80
C GLU A 523 -5.26 -14.95 76.81
N THR A 524 -4.35 -14.59 75.90
CA THR A 524 -4.65 -13.61 74.84
C THR A 524 -5.71 -14.09 73.85
N PHE A 525 -5.79 -15.40 73.59
CA PHE A 525 -6.88 -15.94 72.76
C PHE A 525 -8.22 -15.96 73.49
N ASN A 526 -8.22 -16.33 74.78
CA ASN A 526 -9.43 -16.30 75.59
C ASN A 526 -10.01 -14.88 75.70
N SER A 527 -9.16 -13.86 75.89
CA SER A 527 -9.62 -12.46 75.90
C SER A 527 -10.20 -12.02 74.54
N LEU A 528 -9.57 -12.40 73.43
CA LEU A 528 -10.09 -12.12 72.09
C LEU A 528 -11.43 -12.82 71.80
N ILE A 529 -11.63 -14.02 72.35
CA ILE A 529 -12.91 -14.75 72.23
C ILE A 529 -14.00 -14.09 73.06
N LEU A 530 -13.69 -13.60 74.26
CA LEU A 530 -14.62 -12.83 75.08
C LEU A 530 -15.05 -11.54 74.35
N GLU A 531 -14.09 -10.77 73.85
CA GLU A 531 -14.38 -9.56 73.05
C GLU A 531 -15.18 -9.86 71.77
N TRP A 532 -14.99 -11.03 71.17
CA TRP A 532 -15.75 -11.48 70.00
C TRP A 532 -17.20 -11.84 70.35
N ASN A 533 -17.40 -12.52 71.47
CA ASN A 533 -18.72 -12.97 71.91
C ASN A 533 -19.57 -11.82 72.48
N GLU A 534 -18.94 -10.76 73.00
CA GLU A 534 -19.62 -9.53 73.44
C GLU A 534 -20.17 -8.68 72.27
N MET A 535 -19.74 -8.93 71.04
CA MET A 535 -20.26 -8.20 69.87
C MET A 535 -21.70 -8.64 69.53
N GLU A 536 -22.54 -7.70 69.09
CA GLU A 536 -23.92 -7.96 68.65
C GLU A 536 -24.02 -9.13 67.64
N GLU A 537 -25.00 -10.01 67.84
CA GLU A 537 -25.24 -11.17 66.98
C GLU A 537 -25.65 -10.75 65.56
N VAL A 538 -25.12 -11.50 64.59
CA VAL A 538 -25.50 -11.39 63.18
C VAL A 538 -26.22 -12.68 62.81
N ASN A 539 -26.98 -12.67 61.71
CA ASN A 539 -27.69 -13.86 61.23
C ASN A 539 -26.78 -15.12 61.20
N GLN A 540 -27.36 -16.30 61.39
CA GLN A 540 -26.60 -17.54 61.58
C GLN A 540 -25.58 -17.81 60.45
N ASN A 541 -25.92 -17.47 59.20
CA ASN A 541 -25.03 -17.68 58.06
C ASN A 541 -23.81 -16.76 58.08
N SER A 542 -23.99 -15.47 58.37
CA SER A 542 -22.89 -14.50 58.46
C SER A 542 -22.05 -14.72 59.72
N SER A 543 -22.66 -15.14 60.83
CA SER A 543 -21.96 -15.57 62.05
C SER A 543 -21.05 -16.77 61.75
N ASN A 544 -21.55 -17.79 61.05
CA ASN A 544 -20.75 -18.95 60.64
C ASN A 544 -19.58 -18.56 59.70
N ILE A 545 -19.79 -17.63 58.76
CA ILE A 545 -18.73 -17.15 57.87
C ILE A 545 -17.65 -16.39 58.65
N LEU A 546 -18.06 -15.50 59.56
CA LEU A 546 -17.16 -14.70 60.37
C LEU A 546 -16.36 -15.56 61.36
N ASN A 547 -16.99 -16.53 62.02
CA ASN A 547 -16.33 -17.50 62.92
C ASN A 547 -15.27 -18.31 62.17
N ASN A 548 -15.59 -18.80 60.96
CA ASN A 548 -14.62 -19.50 60.11
C ASN A 548 -13.44 -18.60 59.70
N ASN A 549 -13.69 -17.33 59.40
CA ASN A 549 -12.62 -16.38 59.05
C ASN A 549 -11.71 -16.08 60.25
N LEU A 550 -12.29 -15.92 61.44
CA LEU A 550 -11.57 -15.72 62.69
C LEU A 550 -10.70 -16.94 63.04
N GLN A 551 -11.22 -18.16 62.89
CA GLN A 551 -10.47 -19.41 63.06
C GLN A 551 -9.29 -19.52 62.07
N LYS A 552 -9.49 -19.15 60.80
CA LYS A 552 -8.41 -19.12 59.80
C LYS A 552 -7.34 -18.09 60.14
N LYS A 553 -7.74 -16.90 60.58
CA LYS A 553 -6.80 -15.84 60.98
C LYS A 553 -5.94 -16.29 62.16
N ILE A 554 -6.55 -16.82 63.21
CA ILE A 554 -5.85 -17.26 64.42
C ILE A 554 -4.99 -18.49 64.16
N SER A 555 -5.46 -19.47 63.39
CA SER A 555 -4.62 -20.60 62.98
C SER A 555 -3.42 -20.18 62.13
N SER A 556 -3.54 -19.15 61.29
CA SER A 556 -2.40 -18.60 60.54
C SER A 556 -1.37 -17.93 61.46
N ILE A 557 -1.84 -17.23 62.50
CA ILE A 557 -1.00 -16.60 63.52
C ILE A 557 -0.25 -17.68 64.31
N ILE A 558 -0.94 -18.69 64.83
CA ILE A 558 -0.33 -19.79 65.60
C ILE A 558 0.70 -20.56 64.77
N LYS A 559 0.41 -20.81 63.48
CA LYS A 559 1.37 -21.47 62.57
C LYS A 559 2.65 -20.66 62.37
N SER A 560 2.55 -19.33 62.43
CA SER A 560 3.68 -18.41 62.22
C SER A 560 4.59 -18.17 63.44
N LEU A 561 4.22 -18.68 64.62
CA LEU A 561 5.02 -18.62 65.84
C LEU A 561 6.18 -19.64 65.81
N ASP A 562 7.29 -19.39 66.48
CA ASP A 562 8.41 -20.34 66.58
C ASP A 562 8.19 -21.29 67.77
N MET A 563 7.43 -22.37 67.54
CA MET A 563 7.04 -23.39 68.53
C MET A 563 7.05 -24.79 67.93
N GLU A 564 7.06 -25.83 68.76
CA GLU A 564 6.98 -27.22 68.33
C GLU A 564 5.65 -27.51 67.60
N THR A 565 5.68 -28.38 66.59
CA THR A 565 4.51 -28.66 65.73
C THR A 565 3.33 -29.23 66.51
N ASN A 566 3.59 -30.04 67.55
CA ASN A 566 2.56 -30.62 68.43
C ASN A 566 1.90 -29.56 69.32
N GLU A 567 2.67 -28.61 69.85
CA GLU A 567 2.14 -27.52 70.67
C GLU A 567 1.25 -26.57 69.85
N LYS A 568 1.68 -26.23 68.63
CA LYS A 568 0.86 -25.44 67.68
C LYS A 568 -0.48 -26.11 67.39
N ASN A 569 -0.45 -27.43 67.15
CA ASN A 569 -1.64 -28.21 66.86
C ASN A 569 -2.58 -28.31 68.09
N ASN A 570 -2.02 -28.31 69.30
CA ASN A 570 -2.81 -28.28 70.53
C ASN A 570 -3.43 -26.90 70.76
N LEU A 571 -2.71 -25.81 70.53
CA LEU A 571 -3.26 -24.44 70.65
C LEU A 571 -4.36 -24.17 69.62
N ILE A 572 -4.19 -24.61 68.37
CA ILE A 572 -5.23 -24.49 67.32
C ILE A 572 -6.49 -25.26 67.73
N PHE A 573 -6.32 -26.44 68.31
CA PHE A 573 -7.42 -27.28 68.77
C PHE A 573 -8.13 -26.71 70.00
N ASP A 574 -7.37 -26.23 70.99
CA ASP A 574 -7.90 -25.59 72.20
C ASP A 574 -8.72 -24.34 71.81
N PHE A 575 -8.23 -23.54 70.85
CA PHE A 575 -8.94 -22.38 70.31
C PHE A 575 -10.21 -22.74 69.53
N GLU A 576 -10.12 -23.75 68.67
CA GLU A 576 -11.26 -24.29 67.94
C GLU A 576 -12.32 -24.88 68.88
N LEU A 577 -11.90 -25.43 70.03
CA LEU A 577 -12.80 -25.92 71.06
C LEU A 577 -13.50 -24.75 71.78
N GLU A 578 -12.77 -23.70 72.15
CA GLU A 578 -13.33 -22.51 72.80
C GLU A 578 -14.35 -21.77 71.94
N LEU A 579 -14.11 -21.61 70.64
CA LEU A 579 -15.10 -21.00 69.72
C LEU A 579 -16.39 -21.81 69.59
N SER A 580 -16.30 -23.14 69.66
CA SER A 580 -17.49 -24.00 69.55
C SER A 580 -18.20 -24.26 70.89
N LYS A 581 -17.69 -23.77 72.03
CA LYS A 581 -18.38 -23.87 73.33
C LYS A 581 -19.80 -23.28 73.30
N ALA A 582 -20.00 -22.24 72.50
CA ALA A 582 -21.30 -21.59 72.35
C ALA A 582 -22.31 -22.40 71.52
N ASN A 583 -21.87 -23.43 70.77
CA ASN A 583 -22.69 -24.18 69.82
C ASN A 583 -22.70 -25.70 70.12
N PRO A 584 -23.69 -26.24 70.83
CA PRO A 584 -23.73 -27.67 71.22
C PRO A 584 -23.78 -28.64 70.03
N GLU A 585 -24.35 -28.23 68.88
CA GLU A 585 -24.36 -29.05 67.66
C GLU A 585 -22.97 -29.22 67.03
N GLU A 586 -22.12 -28.19 67.08
CA GLU A 586 -20.75 -28.26 66.55
C GLU A 586 -19.87 -29.15 67.42
N ILE A 587 -20.06 -29.09 68.75
CA ILE A 587 -19.39 -29.97 69.70
C ILE A 587 -19.75 -31.43 69.39
N ASN A 588 -21.04 -31.75 69.18
CA ASN A 588 -21.48 -33.09 68.82
C ASN A 588 -20.90 -33.58 67.50
N LYS A 589 -20.84 -32.72 66.46
CA LYS A 589 -20.20 -33.05 65.17
C LYS A 589 -18.71 -33.34 65.34
N LYS A 590 -18.02 -32.57 66.20
CA LYS A 590 -16.60 -32.79 66.53
C LYS A 590 -16.37 -34.09 67.29
N ILE A 591 -17.23 -34.42 68.26
CA ILE A 591 -17.19 -35.71 68.98
C ILE A 591 -17.37 -36.87 68.00
N GLN A 592 -18.36 -36.80 67.10
CA GLN A 592 -18.57 -37.83 66.08
C GLN A 592 -17.38 -37.96 65.13
N PHE A 593 -16.78 -36.85 64.69
CA PHE A 593 -15.59 -36.87 63.84
C PHE A 593 -14.40 -37.53 64.53
N ILE A 594 -14.12 -37.16 65.78
CA ILE A 594 -13.01 -37.74 66.56
C ILE A 594 -13.26 -39.24 66.80
N ASN A 595 -14.48 -39.63 67.16
CA ASN A 595 -14.84 -41.04 67.33
C ASN A 595 -14.67 -41.85 66.04
N ARG A 596 -15.07 -41.30 64.88
CA ARG A 596 -14.83 -41.94 63.57
C ARG A 596 -13.35 -42.10 63.28
N LYS A 597 -12.53 -41.08 63.57
CA LYS A 597 -11.08 -41.17 63.38
C LYS A 597 -10.41 -42.18 64.29
N ILE A 598 -10.88 -42.31 65.53
CA ILE A 598 -10.43 -43.36 66.45
C ILE A 598 -10.81 -44.73 65.88
N SER A 599 -12.06 -44.92 65.47
CA SER A 599 -12.54 -46.17 64.86
C SER A 599 -11.75 -46.55 63.62
N ASP A 600 -11.54 -45.62 62.67
CA ASP A 600 -10.78 -45.89 61.44
C ASP A 600 -9.34 -46.36 61.75
N LEU A 601 -8.68 -45.73 62.74
CA LEU A 601 -7.32 -46.09 63.14
C LEU A 601 -7.28 -47.40 63.94
N GLU A 602 -8.29 -47.68 64.76
CA GLU A 602 -8.45 -48.95 65.45
C GLU A 602 -8.70 -50.09 64.45
N ASP A 603 -9.51 -49.86 63.41
CA ASP A 603 -9.74 -50.81 62.32
C ASP A 603 -8.46 -51.04 61.49
N GLU A 604 -7.68 -49.99 61.19
CA GLU A 604 -6.37 -50.11 60.53
C GLU A 604 -5.38 -50.89 61.41
N SER A 605 -5.34 -50.61 62.72
CA SER A 605 -4.53 -51.35 63.69
C SER A 605 -4.92 -52.83 63.72
N ASN A 606 -6.21 -53.13 63.82
CA ASN A 606 -6.76 -54.49 63.83
C ASN A 606 -6.46 -55.23 62.53
N GLN A 607 -6.57 -54.58 61.37
CA GLN A 607 -6.22 -55.19 60.08
C GLN A 607 -4.73 -55.54 60.02
N ILE A 608 -3.86 -54.62 60.45
CA ILE A 608 -2.41 -54.84 60.46
C ILE A 608 -2.04 -55.93 61.49
N GLN A 609 -2.74 -55.99 62.61
CA GLN A 609 -2.57 -57.02 63.64
C GLN A 609 -3.04 -58.41 63.18
N ASN A 610 -4.20 -58.49 62.54
CA ASN A 610 -4.67 -59.73 61.91
C ASN A 610 -3.69 -60.20 60.82
N ASN A 611 -3.18 -59.27 60.01
CA ASN A 611 -2.15 -59.56 59.01
C ASN A 611 -0.85 -60.06 59.66
N LEU A 612 -0.45 -59.56 60.83
CA LEU A 612 0.69 -60.08 61.61
C LEU A 612 0.45 -61.50 62.13
N GLU A 613 -0.76 -61.82 62.58
CA GLU A 613 -1.11 -63.17 63.04
C GLU A 613 -0.95 -64.22 61.93
N PHE A 614 -1.19 -63.85 60.66
CA PHE A 614 -0.90 -64.71 59.51
C PHE A 614 0.61 -64.96 59.27
N PHE A 615 1.50 -64.14 59.83
CA PHE A 615 2.96 -64.30 59.76
C PHE A 615 3.58 -64.94 61.02
N SER A 616 2.77 -65.47 61.94
CA SER A 616 3.17 -66.04 63.24
C SER A 616 4.18 -67.21 63.20
N ASN A 617 4.48 -67.76 62.03
CA ASN A 617 5.54 -68.75 61.82
C ASN A 617 6.92 -68.15 61.44
N SER A 618 7.06 -66.82 61.39
CA SER A 618 8.31 -66.14 61.06
C SER A 618 8.94 -65.49 62.30
N SER A 619 10.25 -65.72 62.53
CA SER A 619 10.98 -65.28 63.71
C SER A 619 10.86 -63.77 63.97
N SER A 620 10.85 -63.39 65.25
CA SER A 620 10.75 -61.99 65.75
C SER A 620 11.87 -61.06 65.25
N ASP A 621 12.92 -61.61 64.64
CA ASP A 621 14.03 -60.87 64.04
C ASP A 621 13.81 -60.47 62.57
N ASN A 622 12.69 -60.83 61.94
CA ASN A 622 12.38 -60.44 60.57
C ASN A 622 12.21 -58.90 60.45
N PRO A 623 12.95 -58.21 59.55
CA PRO A 623 12.80 -56.77 59.32
C PRO A 623 11.36 -56.33 58.99
N LEU A 624 10.57 -57.19 58.33
CA LEU A 624 9.16 -56.93 58.06
C LEU A 624 8.32 -56.92 59.34
N PHE A 625 8.57 -57.83 60.27
CA PHE A 625 7.89 -57.87 61.56
C PHE A 625 8.19 -56.62 62.40
N LYS A 626 9.46 -56.17 62.45
CA LYS A 626 9.86 -54.91 63.12
C LYS A 626 9.23 -53.68 62.49
N ASN A 627 9.13 -53.64 61.15
CA ASN A 627 8.46 -52.54 60.44
C ASN A 627 6.95 -52.52 60.68
N ILE A 628 6.30 -53.68 60.76
CA ILE A 628 4.87 -53.78 61.00
C ILE A 628 4.53 -53.50 62.48
N SER A 629 5.34 -53.98 63.43
CA SER A 629 5.20 -53.65 64.87
C SER A 629 5.35 -52.14 65.10
N SER A 630 6.41 -51.53 64.57
CA SER A 630 6.58 -50.06 64.69
C SER A 630 5.45 -49.28 64.01
N LYS A 631 4.82 -49.84 62.97
CA LYS A 631 3.63 -49.26 62.35
C LYS A 631 2.42 -49.33 63.28
N ILE A 632 2.18 -50.46 63.94
CA ILE A 632 1.12 -50.61 64.96
C ILE A 632 1.36 -49.64 66.12
N ASP A 633 2.58 -49.55 66.63
CA ASP A 633 2.93 -48.61 67.69
C ASP A 633 2.64 -47.16 67.26
N SER A 634 3.01 -46.78 66.04
CA SER A 634 2.69 -45.46 65.49
C SER A 634 1.19 -45.19 65.31
N ILE A 635 0.39 -46.23 65.09
CA ILE A 635 -1.08 -46.11 64.98
C ILE A 635 -1.67 -45.97 66.39
N ASN A 636 -1.19 -46.76 67.35
CA ASN A 636 -1.62 -46.68 68.75
C ASN A 636 -1.29 -45.31 69.37
N GLU A 637 -0.12 -44.74 69.08
CA GLU A 637 0.22 -43.36 69.48
C GLU A 637 -0.77 -42.33 68.90
N LYS A 638 -1.18 -42.49 67.63
CA LYS A 638 -2.18 -41.62 67.01
C LYS A 638 -3.57 -41.82 67.62
N VAL A 639 -3.96 -43.06 67.93
CA VAL A 639 -5.22 -43.36 68.61
C VAL A 639 -5.24 -42.67 69.99
N GLU A 640 -4.17 -42.78 70.77
CA GLU A 640 -4.10 -42.14 72.09
C GLU A 640 -4.09 -40.61 71.98
N PHE A 641 -3.43 -40.05 70.96
CA PHE A 641 -3.53 -38.61 70.65
C PHE A 641 -4.97 -38.15 70.39
N TRP A 642 -5.75 -38.90 69.59
CA TRP A 642 -7.16 -38.58 69.35
C TRP A 642 -8.04 -38.82 70.59
N ARG A 643 -7.74 -39.83 71.41
CA ARG A 643 -8.43 -40.08 72.69
C ARG A 643 -8.18 -38.94 73.68
N GLN A 644 -6.97 -38.41 73.76
CA GLN A 644 -6.67 -37.24 74.59
C GLN A 644 -7.48 -36.01 74.15
N ARG A 645 -7.62 -35.79 72.83
CA ARG A 645 -8.49 -34.74 72.28
C ARG A 645 -9.97 -34.98 72.58
N LEU A 646 -10.44 -36.22 72.47
CA LEU A 646 -11.80 -36.61 72.85
C LEU A 646 -12.09 -36.32 74.34
N ARG A 647 -11.14 -36.63 75.22
CA ARG A 647 -11.23 -36.32 76.66
C ARG A 647 -11.34 -34.81 76.90
N LYS A 648 -10.59 -33.99 76.15
CA LYS A 648 -10.70 -32.52 76.23
C LYS A 648 -12.08 -32.02 75.77
N VAL A 649 -12.60 -32.54 74.66
CA VAL A 649 -13.90 -32.12 74.11
C VAL A 649 -15.06 -32.55 75.01
N LYS A 650 -14.99 -33.72 75.67
CA LYS A 650 -16.03 -34.20 76.60
C LYS A 650 -16.03 -33.49 77.96
N LYS A 651 -14.96 -32.78 78.31
CA LYS A 651 -14.85 -31.98 79.56
C LYS A 651 -15.46 -30.59 79.43
N VAL A 652 -15.70 -30.16 78.19
CA VAL A 652 -16.39 -28.94 77.80
C VAL A 652 -17.87 -29.27 77.65
#